data_AF-A0A834HLM6-F1
#
_entry.id   AF-A0A834HLM6-F1
#
_cell.length_a   1.000
_cell.length_b   1.000
_cell.length_c   1.000
_cell.angle_alpha   90.00
_cell.angle_beta   90.00
_cell.angle_gamma   90.00
#
_symmetry.space_group_name_H-M   'P 1'
#
loop_
_entity.id
_entity.type
_entity.pdbx_description
1 polymer ?
#
loop_
_entity_poly.entity_id
_entity_poly.type
_entity_poly.pdbx_seq_one_letter_code
_entity_poly.pdbx_strand_id
1 'polypeptide(L)'
;MSRDYFDGIDRFLEFAYTNKLDDSFISCPCRKCENRYSFPRAAVRKHLYSCGFFKKYKNWTNHGETYAFLSGEQGYETFENSTVGDDMVGMISDALRNQHTSTSVGNDERIPNDPQKGPDGATAAYLKLLENANTELYPGCKNFTSLSFIVRLLHMKVLHKLTNKTIDKFLEFYHEAFLEALNLPNSYNEAQKITDDLGFTYKTWDACPRSCMLFRNEHANLDAYVVCGESRWKMTITRSKTGKKRAKLMSWHADGRTNDGVRRHPADAPTWKKFDRRHVRFASDIRNIRLGLASDGFNPYGTMSITHSTWLVVLVVYNLPPWLCMKQSFFILSLVIDGPKGPSDKIDVYLQPLIEELLELWNEGELTFDASTNQMFQMHVALMWTINDFPAYANLGHRRFLPSDHKFRKDRVSFDGTWEWKSKPKPLSGSELLNQIESEGILTQYKIFDLKEVQVPDGYASNISRRVRLDDTSIGGLKSHDNHILMQQLIPIAIRKALPKKVVEPLIELGNCFRQLCSKVNRASDLEYLEDRFVVTLCHLEKIFPPSFFDIMEHVAVHLAEETLIAGPVQFRWMYPFERFLLTLKQYGRNKAHPEASIVKGYLMEDCMNFCAQYLNDVETKLNRPARNNDSGDSMGRGVGENTTFHLDDREWIQAHRYILFNTSSVAPFITKMPRADDHQIQLEHFETFHAWFKDRVQLLLSTSNATFSEEIDKLAIGPHTIARRFSGYVINGFRFRVKSIDDNRSTQYSGVALKANTLSYASRKDKNPRVGPVYYYGWLTDIVEIRYTNDTKYVMFKCDWIDNIHGKNEDAFKFTLVNFNHLLYREDQATNEPYILASQAEQVWYVPDPTEPDWQVVIKMAQRGLYDMHSDDPQIDPYLSQQLEENIGLQDEDIGWVREGEEGDIIDEDV
;
A
#
# COMPACT_ATOMS: atom_id res chain seq x y z
N MET A 1 -0.59 61.13 2.47
CA MET A 1 -1.28 59.82 2.35
C MET A 1 -2.29 59.96 1.22
N SER A 2 -2.40 58.97 0.32
CA SER A 2 -3.29 59.03 -0.85
C SER A 2 -4.76 58.83 -0.44
N ARG A 3 -5.70 59.21 -1.31
CA ARG A 3 -7.13 58.96 -1.12
C ARG A 3 -7.42 57.47 -0.93
N ASP A 4 -6.74 56.63 -1.70
CA ASP A 4 -6.80 55.17 -1.62
C ASP A 4 -6.41 54.62 -0.24
N TYR A 5 -5.52 55.30 0.48
CA TYR A 5 -5.12 54.88 1.83
C TYR A 5 -6.25 55.09 2.85
N PHE A 6 -6.95 56.22 2.78
CA PHE A 6 -8.07 56.50 3.67
C PHE A 6 -9.27 55.59 3.35
N ASP A 7 -9.56 55.37 2.06
CA ASP A 7 -10.59 54.42 1.62
C ASP A 7 -10.22 52.97 2.01
N GLY A 8 -8.92 52.66 2.09
CA GLY A 8 -8.41 51.39 2.59
C GLY A 8 -8.61 51.22 4.10
N ILE A 9 -8.45 52.29 4.89
CA ILE A 9 -8.74 52.26 6.34
C ILE A 9 -10.23 52.00 6.58
N ASP A 10 -11.11 52.63 5.81
CA ASP A 10 -12.55 52.46 5.99
C ASP A 10 -13.01 51.04 5.64
N ARG A 11 -12.48 50.47 4.54
CA ARG A 11 -12.69 49.07 4.16
C ARG A 11 -12.19 48.09 5.21
N PHE A 12 -11.00 48.34 5.78
CA PHE A 12 -10.49 47.54 6.89
C PHE A 12 -11.43 47.57 8.10
N LEU A 13 -11.88 48.76 8.51
CA LEU A 13 -12.76 48.89 9.66
C LEU A 13 -14.09 48.20 9.41
N GLU A 14 -14.65 48.28 8.20
CA GLU A 14 -15.88 47.57 7.83
C GLU A 14 -15.69 46.04 7.91
N PHE A 15 -14.62 45.51 7.33
CA PHE A 15 -14.26 44.09 7.45
C PHE A 15 -14.09 43.65 8.91
N ALA A 16 -13.33 44.42 9.69
CA ALA A 16 -12.97 44.09 11.07
C ALA A 16 -14.16 44.05 12.04
N TYR A 17 -15.20 44.84 11.79
CA TYR A 17 -16.42 44.85 12.60
C TYR A 17 -17.46 43.84 12.10
N THR A 18 -17.48 43.55 10.79
CA THR A 18 -18.38 42.51 10.23
C THR A 18 -18.00 41.10 10.70
N ASN A 19 -16.71 40.85 10.94
CA ASN A 19 -16.18 39.54 11.33
C ASN A 19 -16.00 39.37 12.86
N LYS A 20 -16.82 40.06 13.68
CA LYS A 20 -16.81 39.94 15.15
C LYS A 20 -18.16 39.52 15.72
N LEU A 21 -18.12 38.96 16.93
CA LEU A 21 -19.29 38.52 17.71
C LEU A 21 -19.91 39.63 18.60
N ASP A 22 -19.22 40.76 18.82
CA ASP A 22 -19.71 41.92 19.60
C ASP A 22 -19.19 43.26 19.01
N ASP A 23 -20.06 44.26 18.94
CA ASP A 23 -19.97 45.47 18.09
C ASP A 23 -19.21 46.65 18.71
N SER A 24 -18.70 46.49 19.93
CA SER A 24 -18.30 47.64 20.75
C SER A 24 -16.82 48.05 20.59
N PHE A 25 -15.87 47.11 20.44
CA PHE A 25 -14.42 47.40 20.44
C PHE A 25 -13.58 46.45 19.54
N ILE A 26 -12.57 46.98 18.85
CA ILE A 26 -11.56 46.18 18.12
C ILE A 26 -10.13 46.49 18.57
N SER A 27 -9.25 45.50 18.46
CA SER A 27 -7.81 45.69 18.70
C SER A 27 -7.26 46.69 17.69
N CYS A 28 -6.50 47.68 18.13
CA CYS A 28 -6.03 48.73 17.22
C CYS A 28 -4.72 48.34 16.53
N PRO A 29 -4.69 48.17 15.18
CA PRO A 29 -3.48 47.76 14.45
C PRO A 29 -2.57 48.93 14.10
N CYS A 30 -2.74 50.10 14.73
CA CYS A 30 -1.86 51.23 14.46
C CYS A 30 -0.44 50.98 14.97
N ARG A 31 0.55 51.66 14.39
CA ARG A 31 1.97 51.50 14.76
C ARG A 31 2.26 51.69 16.25
N LYS A 32 1.45 52.46 16.98
CA LYS A 32 1.65 52.67 18.43
C LYS A 32 0.98 51.61 19.30
N CYS A 33 -0.15 51.05 18.85
CA CYS A 33 -0.95 50.11 19.64
C CYS A 33 -0.58 48.66 19.35
N GLU A 34 -0.11 48.34 18.15
CA GLU A 34 0.35 47.01 17.72
C GLU A 34 -0.61 45.87 18.11
N ASN A 35 -1.93 46.09 17.97
CA ASN A 35 -3.01 45.17 18.37
C ASN A 35 -3.10 44.81 19.86
N ARG A 36 -2.37 45.50 20.75
CA ARG A 36 -2.35 45.20 22.19
C ARG A 36 -3.50 45.85 22.98
N TYR A 37 -4.13 46.87 22.41
CA TYR A 37 -5.17 47.66 23.05
C TYR A 37 -6.41 47.75 22.17
N SER A 38 -7.59 47.58 22.77
CA SER A 38 -8.88 47.63 22.07
C SER A 38 -9.56 48.98 22.25
N PHE A 39 -10.09 49.52 21.17
CA PHE A 39 -10.73 50.83 21.13
C PHE A 39 -12.01 50.79 20.28
N PRO A 40 -12.96 51.72 20.47
CA PRO A 40 -14.15 51.82 19.64
C PRO A 40 -13.78 52.35 18.25
N ARG A 41 -14.66 52.10 17.26
CA ARG A 41 -14.40 52.31 15.82
C ARG A 41 -13.82 53.68 15.50
N ALA A 42 -14.40 54.74 16.07
CA ALA A 42 -13.96 56.12 15.84
C ALA A 42 -12.53 56.38 16.35
N ALA A 43 -12.14 55.79 17.48
CA ALA A 43 -10.81 55.94 18.04
C ALA A 43 -9.76 55.16 17.24
N VAL A 44 -10.08 53.93 16.79
CA VAL A 44 -9.19 53.14 15.93
C VAL A 44 -8.97 53.85 14.59
N ARG A 45 -10.03 54.41 13.98
CA ARG A 45 -9.92 55.22 12.76
C ARG A 45 -8.96 56.38 12.96
N LYS A 46 -9.14 57.17 14.02
CA LYS A 46 -8.25 58.30 14.34
C LYS A 46 -6.80 57.87 14.57
N HIS A 47 -6.58 56.72 15.21
CA HIS A 47 -5.24 56.16 15.42
C HIS A 47 -4.59 55.73 14.10
N LEU A 48 -5.34 55.12 13.19
CA LEU A 48 -4.80 54.72 11.87
C LEU A 48 -4.51 55.92 10.97
N TYR A 49 -5.34 56.98 11.05
CA TYR A 49 -5.09 58.23 10.33
C TYR A 49 -3.82 58.95 10.81
N SER A 50 -3.59 58.97 12.13
CA SER A 50 -2.48 59.72 12.73
C SER A 50 -1.17 58.94 12.82
N CYS A 51 -1.24 57.63 13.07
CA CYS A 51 -0.07 56.80 13.36
C CYS A 51 0.25 55.78 12.26
N GLY A 52 -0.66 55.57 11.31
CA GLY A 52 -0.54 54.56 10.26
C GLY A 52 -0.62 53.12 10.77
N PHE A 53 -0.73 52.17 9.84
CA PHE A 53 -0.76 50.73 10.14
C PHE A 53 0.59 50.21 10.62
N PHE A 54 0.55 49.25 11.53
CA PHE A 54 1.72 48.47 11.94
C PHE A 54 2.22 47.61 10.78
N LYS A 55 3.38 47.96 10.20
CA LYS A 55 3.89 47.39 8.93
C LYS A 55 4.05 45.86 8.90
N LYS A 56 4.19 45.21 10.06
CA LYS A 56 4.31 43.74 10.15
C LYS A 56 2.95 43.03 10.17
N TYR A 57 1.86 43.75 10.38
CA TYR A 57 0.51 43.21 10.44
C TYR A 57 -0.18 43.37 9.08
N LYS A 58 0.23 42.50 8.14
CA LYS A 58 -0.26 42.49 6.76
C LYS A 58 -1.51 41.64 6.56
N ASN A 59 -1.70 40.64 7.42
CA ASN A 59 -2.86 39.74 7.43
C ASN A 59 -3.71 40.08 8.64
N TRP A 60 -5.00 40.32 8.45
CA TRP A 60 -5.90 40.79 9.49
C TRP A 60 -6.43 39.66 10.38
N THR A 61 -5.52 38.80 10.87
CA THR A 61 -5.87 37.60 11.66
C THR A 61 -6.65 37.92 12.93
N ASN A 62 -6.22 38.92 13.72
CA ASN A 62 -7.00 39.47 14.84
C ASN A 62 -8.35 40.14 14.47
N HIS A 63 -8.70 40.22 13.18
CA HIS A 63 -9.90 40.86 12.66
C HIS A 63 -10.66 39.99 11.63
N GLY A 64 -10.36 38.69 11.58
CA GLY A 64 -11.17 37.69 10.86
C GLY A 64 -10.71 37.32 9.44
N GLU A 65 -9.52 37.75 8.99
CA GLU A 65 -9.00 37.35 7.67
C GLU A 65 -8.30 35.98 7.74
N THR A 66 -8.87 34.99 7.05
CA THR A 66 -8.34 33.62 6.91
C THR A 66 -7.78 33.41 5.50
N TYR A 67 -6.62 32.76 5.40
CA TYR A 67 -5.82 32.66 4.18
C TYR A 67 -6.46 31.78 3.10
N ALA A 68 -6.48 32.23 1.84
CA ALA A 68 -6.73 31.40 0.67
C ALA A 68 -5.41 31.17 -0.08
N PHE A 69 -4.81 29.99 0.09
CA PHE A 69 -3.65 29.55 -0.71
C PHE A 69 -4.14 28.67 -1.87
N LEU A 70 -3.93 29.14 -3.10
CA LEU A 70 -3.95 28.32 -4.31
C LEU A 70 -2.56 27.66 -4.47
N SER A 71 -2.43 26.35 -4.21
CA SER A 71 -1.39 25.48 -4.78
C SER A 71 -1.55 24.01 -4.35
N GLY A 72 -1.35 23.11 -5.33
CA GLY A 72 -1.03 21.67 -5.25
C GLY A 72 -1.09 20.97 -3.88
N GLU A 73 -2.01 20.03 -3.78
CA GLU A 73 -2.40 19.31 -2.56
C GLU A 73 -1.30 18.41 -1.99
N GLN A 74 -0.59 18.91 -0.98
CA GLN A 74 -0.30 18.15 0.23
C GLN A 74 -0.95 18.87 1.41
N GLY A 75 -2.01 18.27 1.95
CA GLY A 75 -2.78 18.82 3.05
C GLY A 75 -1.97 18.87 4.35
N TYR A 76 -1.45 20.04 4.67
CA TYR A 76 -1.21 20.44 6.05
C TYR A 76 -2.30 21.45 6.43
N GLU A 77 -3.38 20.95 7.04
CA GLU A 77 -4.40 21.79 7.68
C GLU A 77 -3.74 22.51 8.87
N THR A 78 -3.57 23.83 8.78
CA THR A 78 -3.34 24.66 9.96
C THR A 78 -4.62 24.73 10.78
N PHE A 79 -4.57 24.05 11.92
CA PHE A 79 -5.52 24.07 13.03
C PHE A 79 -6.25 25.40 13.19
N GLU A 80 -7.58 25.36 13.02
CA GLU A 80 -8.45 26.23 13.77
C GLU A 80 -8.19 26.00 15.27
N ASN A 81 -8.09 27.08 16.05
CA ASN A 81 -8.00 27.02 17.50
C ASN A 81 -9.28 26.43 18.09
N SER A 82 -9.41 25.11 18.07
CA SER A 82 -10.29 24.33 18.93
C SER A 82 -9.41 23.66 19.98
N THR A 83 -9.65 23.99 21.25
CA THR A 83 -9.19 23.30 22.49
C THR A 83 -8.14 22.19 22.32
N VAL A 84 -6.95 22.40 22.90
CA VAL A 84 -5.77 21.51 22.88
C VAL A 84 -6.01 20.18 23.65
N GLY A 85 -7.00 19.37 23.26
CA GLY A 85 -7.36 18.12 23.92
C GLY A 85 -8.05 17.12 22.96
N ASP A 86 -8.04 15.84 23.33
CA ASP A 86 -8.69 14.77 22.56
C ASP A 86 -10.21 15.00 22.44
N ASP A 87 -10.78 14.79 21.24
CA ASP A 87 -12.21 15.01 20.97
C ASP A 87 -13.06 13.77 21.34
N MET A 88 -13.11 13.48 22.64
CA MET A 88 -13.84 12.32 23.15
C MET A 88 -15.36 12.46 22.99
N VAL A 89 -15.90 13.68 23.01
CA VAL A 89 -17.34 13.94 22.85
C VAL A 89 -17.76 13.77 21.40
N GLY A 90 -16.97 14.26 20.44
CA GLY A 90 -17.18 14.00 19.02
C GLY A 90 -17.09 12.51 18.70
N MET A 91 -16.12 11.80 19.29
CA MET A 91 -16.00 10.34 19.17
C MET A 91 -17.28 9.59 19.60
N ILE A 92 -17.84 9.92 20.77
CA ILE A 92 -19.07 9.31 21.28
C ILE A 92 -20.26 9.64 20.35
N SER A 93 -20.35 10.90 19.94
CA SER A 93 -21.43 11.38 19.07
C SER A 93 -21.44 10.65 17.73
N ASP A 94 -20.28 10.51 17.09
CA ASP A 94 -20.14 9.78 15.82
C ASP A 94 -20.39 8.28 15.99
N ALA A 95 -20.01 7.69 17.13
CA ALA A 95 -20.25 6.28 17.40
C ALA A 95 -21.74 5.95 17.61
N LEU A 96 -22.51 6.81 18.28
CA LEU A 96 -23.84 6.44 18.83
C LEU A 96 -25.03 7.24 18.27
N ARG A 97 -24.83 8.22 17.38
CA ARG A 97 -25.89 9.10 16.81
C ARG A 97 -27.11 8.38 16.21
N ASN A 98 -26.91 7.24 15.54
CA ASN A 98 -28.00 6.52 14.86
C ASN A 98 -28.89 5.70 15.82
N GLN A 99 -28.45 5.42 17.04
CA GLN A 99 -29.22 4.59 17.99
C GLN A 99 -30.28 5.38 18.77
N HIS A 100 -30.18 6.70 18.79
CA HIS A 100 -31.04 7.57 19.60
C HIS A 100 -32.01 8.46 18.80
N THR A 101 -32.02 8.35 17.46
CA THR A 101 -32.93 9.11 16.57
C THR A 101 -34.09 8.29 16.00
N SER A 102 -34.14 6.98 16.28
CA SER A 102 -35.19 6.05 15.83
C SER A 102 -36.46 6.04 16.67
N THR A 103 -36.75 7.11 17.42
CA THR A 103 -38.15 7.48 17.69
C THR A 103 -38.71 8.16 16.46
N SER A 104 -39.16 7.33 15.51
CA SER A 104 -40.07 7.75 14.46
C SER A 104 -41.22 8.55 15.11
N VAL A 105 -41.37 9.79 14.68
CA VAL A 105 -42.59 10.57 14.87
C VAL A 105 -43.65 9.97 13.94
N GLY A 106 -44.06 8.74 14.24
CA GLY A 106 -45.31 8.15 13.79
C GLY A 106 -46.37 8.52 14.81
N ASN A 107 -47.45 9.15 14.36
CA ASN A 107 -48.60 9.51 15.16
C ASN A 107 -49.30 8.24 15.69
N ASP A 108 -48.81 7.66 16.77
CA ASP A 108 -49.57 6.73 17.59
C ASP A 108 -49.55 7.14 19.06
N GLU A 109 -50.70 6.93 19.69
CA GLU A 109 -51.14 7.55 20.93
C GLU A 109 -50.14 7.44 22.09
N ARG A 110 -49.98 8.55 22.82
CA ARG A 110 -49.15 8.68 24.01
C ARG A 110 -49.49 7.62 25.06
N ILE A 111 -48.64 6.61 25.21
CA ILE A 111 -48.51 5.91 26.49
C ILE A 111 -47.56 6.76 27.36
N PRO A 112 -47.97 7.22 28.56
CA PRO A 112 -47.09 7.97 29.43
C PRO A 112 -45.91 7.09 29.87
N ASN A 113 -44.67 7.57 29.67
CA ASN A 113 -43.49 6.98 30.27
C ASN A 113 -43.69 6.85 31.79
N ASP A 114 -43.59 5.63 32.30
CA ASP A 114 -43.58 5.32 33.73
C ASP A 114 -42.32 5.96 34.38
N PRO A 115 -42.47 6.93 35.30
CA PRO A 115 -41.35 7.59 35.97
C PRO A 115 -40.47 6.66 36.83
N GLN A 116 -40.87 5.40 37.04
CA GLN A 116 -40.08 4.42 37.80
C GLN A 116 -39.10 3.59 36.96
N LYS A 117 -39.15 3.65 35.63
CA LYS A 117 -38.22 2.93 34.76
C LYS A 117 -37.05 3.85 34.38
N GLY A 118 -35.88 3.58 34.97
CA GLY A 118 -34.63 4.25 34.61
C GLY A 118 -34.24 4.08 33.13
N PRO A 119 -33.18 4.77 32.66
CA PRO A 119 -32.73 4.66 31.28
C PRO A 119 -32.46 3.20 30.89
N ASP A 120 -32.78 2.84 29.64
CA ASP A 120 -32.42 1.51 29.13
C ASP A 120 -30.88 1.33 29.10
N GLY A 121 -30.43 0.08 28.93
CA GLY A 121 -29.00 -0.24 29.01
C GLY A 121 -28.11 0.54 28.03
N ALA A 122 -28.62 0.85 26.84
CA ALA A 122 -27.90 1.62 25.82
C ALA A 122 -27.80 3.11 26.20
N THR A 123 -28.90 3.70 26.70
CA THR A 123 -28.93 5.08 27.18
C THR A 123 -28.05 5.26 28.42
N ALA A 124 -28.04 4.29 29.33
CA ALA A 124 -27.16 4.30 30.49
C ALA A 124 -25.67 4.23 30.09
N ALA A 125 -25.30 3.40 29.11
CA ALA A 125 -23.94 3.32 28.59
C ALA A 125 -23.48 4.63 27.91
N TYR A 126 -24.35 5.25 27.10
CA TYR A 126 -24.11 6.54 26.47
C TYR A 126 -23.86 7.65 27.51
N LEU A 127 -24.72 7.76 28.52
CA LEU A 127 -24.59 8.76 29.59
C LEU A 127 -23.28 8.57 30.37
N LYS A 128 -22.90 7.32 30.67
CA LYS A 128 -21.66 7.00 31.35
C LYS A 128 -20.41 7.37 30.52
N LEU A 129 -20.45 7.14 29.20
CA LEU A 129 -19.36 7.54 28.32
C LEU A 129 -19.21 9.08 28.30
N LEU A 130 -20.32 9.81 28.21
CA LEU A 130 -20.30 11.28 28.26
C LEU A 130 -19.81 11.80 29.60
N GLU A 131 -20.20 11.18 30.71
CA GLU A 131 -19.67 11.51 32.03
C GLU A 131 -18.15 11.31 32.08
N ASN A 132 -17.65 10.13 31.69
CA ASN A 132 -16.22 9.86 31.67
C ASN A 132 -15.43 10.74 30.68
N ALA A 133 -16.06 11.19 29.60
CA ALA A 133 -15.45 12.10 28.63
C ALA A 133 -15.26 13.52 29.19
N ASN A 134 -16.11 13.94 30.15
CA ASN A 134 -16.05 15.26 30.77
C ASN A 134 -15.37 15.26 32.14
N THR A 135 -15.22 14.09 32.77
CA THR A 135 -14.58 13.94 34.07
C THR A 135 -13.05 13.89 33.93
N GLU A 136 -12.36 14.77 34.66
CA GLU A 136 -10.90 14.77 34.76
C GLU A 136 -10.37 13.43 35.31
N LEU A 137 -9.18 13.01 34.87
CA LEU A 137 -8.59 11.74 35.32
C LEU A 137 -8.43 11.66 36.86
N TYR A 138 -8.01 12.77 37.45
CA TYR A 138 -7.97 13.06 38.88
C TYR A 138 -8.16 14.58 39.05
N PRO A 139 -8.53 15.08 40.24
CA PRO A 139 -8.79 16.50 40.45
C PRO A 139 -7.61 17.39 40.04
N GLY A 140 -7.83 18.33 39.11
CA GLY A 140 -6.81 19.25 38.60
C GLY A 140 -6.05 18.74 37.37
N CYS A 141 -6.37 17.56 36.84
CA CYS A 141 -5.76 17.02 35.63
C CYS A 141 -6.32 17.71 34.37
N LYS A 142 -5.55 18.64 33.80
CA LYS A 142 -5.98 19.42 32.61
C LYS A 142 -5.72 18.74 31.27
N ASN A 143 -4.86 17.73 31.24
CA ASN A 143 -4.38 17.12 30.00
C ASN A 143 -5.20 15.90 29.59
N PHE A 144 -5.84 15.21 30.54
CA PHE A 144 -6.55 13.96 30.29
C PHE A 144 -7.87 13.90 31.05
N THR A 145 -8.89 13.44 30.36
CA THR A 145 -10.15 12.98 30.97
C THR A 145 -10.03 11.48 31.25
N SER A 146 -10.91 10.95 32.10
CA SER A 146 -10.95 9.50 32.38
C SER A 146 -11.04 8.70 31.07
N LEU A 147 -11.93 9.10 30.16
CA LEU A 147 -12.13 8.41 28.90
C LEU A 147 -10.92 8.52 27.96
N SER A 148 -10.32 9.72 27.83
CA SER A 148 -9.18 9.90 26.92
C SER A 148 -7.96 9.09 27.36
N PHE A 149 -7.73 8.99 28.68
CA PHE A 149 -6.66 8.18 29.24
C PHE A 149 -6.87 6.67 28.98
N ILE A 150 -8.09 6.16 29.23
CA ILE A 150 -8.43 4.74 28.99
C ILE A 150 -8.25 4.39 27.51
N VAL A 151 -8.76 5.24 26.61
CA VAL A 151 -8.65 5.03 25.16
C VAL A 151 -7.19 5.06 24.70
N ARG A 152 -6.35 5.98 25.20
CA ARG A 152 -4.92 5.99 24.92
C ARG A 152 -4.21 4.71 25.38
N LEU A 153 -4.53 4.23 26.59
CA LEU A 153 -3.96 3.00 27.13
C LEU A 153 -4.34 1.76 26.29
N LEU A 154 -5.61 1.65 25.91
CA LEU A 154 -6.09 0.57 25.04
C LEU A 154 -5.58 0.69 23.60
N HIS A 155 -5.42 1.90 23.08
CA HIS A 155 -4.78 2.15 21.80
C HIS A 155 -3.32 1.66 21.79
N MET A 156 -2.53 2.01 22.82
CA MET A 156 -1.17 1.49 22.99
C MET A 156 -1.14 -0.03 23.09
N LYS A 157 -2.11 -0.62 23.81
CA LYS A 157 -2.27 -2.08 23.88
C LYS A 157 -2.41 -2.69 22.50
N VAL A 158 -3.29 -2.14 21.66
CA VAL A 158 -3.57 -2.65 20.31
C VAL A 158 -2.39 -2.41 19.38
N LEU A 159 -1.80 -1.21 19.40
CA LEU A 159 -0.71 -0.80 18.51
C LEU A 159 0.58 -1.59 18.77
N HIS A 160 0.91 -1.82 20.05
CA HIS A 160 2.12 -2.52 20.48
C HIS A 160 1.88 -3.98 20.93
N LYS A 161 0.65 -4.49 20.73
CA LYS A 161 0.24 -5.88 21.03
C LYS A 161 0.49 -6.32 22.49
N LEU A 162 0.29 -5.41 23.44
CA LEU A 162 0.51 -5.67 24.88
C LEU A 162 -0.45 -6.75 25.44
N THR A 163 0.03 -7.54 26.40
CA THR A 163 -0.78 -8.59 27.04
C THR A 163 -1.86 -8.00 27.96
N ASN A 164 -2.92 -8.75 28.27
CA ASN A 164 -3.96 -8.27 29.21
C ASN A 164 -3.36 -8.03 30.59
N LYS A 165 -2.52 -8.99 31.05
CA LYS A 165 -1.77 -8.90 32.29
C LYS A 165 -0.87 -7.67 32.38
N THR A 166 -0.28 -7.23 31.26
CA THR A 166 0.51 -5.99 31.23
C THR A 166 -0.36 -4.76 31.50
N ILE A 167 -1.57 -4.71 30.93
CA ILE A 167 -2.50 -3.60 31.17
C ILE A 167 -3.02 -3.63 32.61
N ASP A 168 -3.35 -4.80 33.15
CA ASP A 168 -3.74 -4.93 34.56
C ASP A 168 -2.64 -4.37 35.47
N LYS A 169 -1.37 -4.73 35.21
CA LYS A 169 -0.22 -4.22 35.97
C LYS A 169 0.00 -2.72 35.81
N PHE A 170 -0.28 -2.15 34.63
CA PHE A 170 -0.24 -0.70 34.47
C PHE A 170 -1.36 -0.01 35.26
N LEU A 171 -2.59 -0.53 35.23
CA LEU A 171 -3.71 0.02 36.00
C LEU A 171 -3.43 -0.04 37.51
N GLU A 172 -2.94 -1.18 38.02
CA GLU A 172 -2.47 -1.32 39.41
C GLU A 172 -1.39 -0.28 39.73
N PHE A 173 -0.35 -0.17 38.90
CA PHE A 173 0.73 0.80 39.08
C PHE A 173 0.23 2.24 39.07
N TYR A 174 -0.72 2.60 38.21
CA TYR A 174 -1.29 3.95 38.20
C TYR A 174 -2.07 4.22 39.51
N HIS A 175 -2.90 3.28 39.97
CA HIS A 175 -3.59 3.42 41.26
C HIS A 175 -2.63 3.52 42.45
N GLU A 176 -1.44 2.90 42.39
CA GLU A 176 -0.40 3.03 43.41
C GLU A 176 0.41 4.34 43.32
N ALA A 177 0.68 4.80 42.10
CA ALA A 177 1.57 5.94 41.84
C ALA A 177 0.91 7.30 42.09
N PHE A 178 -0.40 7.41 41.94
CA PHE A 178 -1.15 8.64 42.15
C PHE A 178 -1.84 8.61 43.52
N LEU A 179 -1.54 9.60 44.36
CA LEU A 179 -2.06 9.70 45.74
C LEU A 179 -3.55 10.11 45.79
N GLU A 180 -4.08 10.59 44.67
CA GLU A 180 -5.46 11.04 44.50
C GLU A 180 -6.30 9.92 43.88
N ALA A 181 -7.60 9.88 44.19
CA ALA A 181 -8.50 8.88 43.63
C ALA A 181 -8.56 9.02 42.09
N LEU A 182 -7.97 8.05 41.39
CA LEU A 182 -8.00 7.98 39.93
C LEU A 182 -9.35 7.45 39.44
N ASN A 183 -9.94 8.15 38.47
CA ASN A 183 -11.14 7.70 37.77
C ASN A 183 -10.78 6.67 36.68
N LEU A 184 -10.18 5.54 37.07
CA LEU A 184 -9.76 4.47 36.17
C LEU A 184 -10.38 3.11 36.54
N PRO A 185 -10.59 2.23 35.54
CA PRO A 185 -11.00 0.85 35.78
C PRO A 185 -9.93 0.09 36.59
N ASN A 186 -10.35 -0.93 37.34
CA ASN A 186 -9.45 -1.75 38.16
C ASN A 186 -8.79 -2.88 37.37
N SER A 187 -9.28 -3.15 36.15
CA SER A 187 -8.75 -4.22 35.30
C SER A 187 -8.95 -3.92 33.82
N TYR A 188 -8.20 -4.63 32.99
CA TYR A 188 -8.38 -4.64 31.55
C TYR A 188 -9.80 -5.04 31.14
N ASN A 189 -10.42 -6.00 31.84
CA ASN A 189 -11.78 -6.46 31.50
C ASN A 189 -12.82 -5.35 31.72
N GLU A 190 -12.64 -4.51 32.76
CA GLU A 190 -13.47 -3.33 32.97
C GLU A 190 -13.20 -2.25 31.93
N ALA A 191 -11.93 -1.99 31.60
CA ALA A 191 -11.54 -1.06 30.56
C ALA A 191 -12.12 -1.47 29.19
N GLN A 192 -12.14 -2.78 28.89
CA GLN A 192 -12.65 -3.32 27.63
C GLN A 192 -14.15 -3.08 27.42
N LYS A 193 -14.94 -2.85 28.49
CA LYS A 193 -16.39 -2.56 28.36
C LYS A 193 -16.67 -1.34 27.49
N ILE A 194 -15.72 -0.42 27.38
CA ILE A 194 -15.81 0.74 26.47
C ILE A 194 -16.10 0.32 25.01
N THR A 195 -15.62 -0.85 24.58
CA THR A 195 -15.86 -1.36 23.23
C THR A 195 -17.34 -1.67 23.00
N ASP A 196 -17.96 -2.34 23.98
CA ASP A 196 -19.40 -2.63 23.96
C ASP A 196 -20.23 -1.35 24.12
N ASP A 197 -19.83 -0.45 25.04
CA ASP A 197 -20.49 0.83 25.30
C ASP A 197 -20.46 1.74 24.05
N LEU A 198 -19.38 1.69 23.26
CA LEU A 198 -19.27 2.38 21.97
C LEU A 198 -19.97 1.62 20.82
N GLY A 199 -20.63 0.50 21.11
CA GLY A 199 -21.42 -0.28 20.16
C GLY A 199 -20.62 -1.19 19.22
N PHE A 200 -19.34 -1.44 19.49
CA PHE A 200 -18.54 -2.47 18.81
C PHE A 200 -18.85 -3.83 19.44
N THR A 201 -20.03 -4.36 19.09
CA THR A 201 -20.58 -5.57 19.67
C THR A 201 -20.73 -6.68 18.62
N TYR A 202 -21.08 -7.87 19.08
CA TYR A 202 -21.38 -9.01 18.24
C TYR A 202 -22.65 -9.72 18.71
N LYS A 203 -23.35 -10.37 17.79
CA LYS A 203 -24.46 -11.27 18.09
C LYS A 203 -24.00 -12.71 17.98
N THR A 204 -24.55 -13.59 18.81
CA THR A 204 -24.34 -15.03 18.68
C THR A 204 -25.63 -15.73 18.34
N TRP A 205 -25.58 -16.64 17.37
CA TRP A 205 -26.69 -17.55 17.07
C TRP A 205 -26.24 -18.97 17.19
N ASP A 206 -27.20 -19.86 17.41
CA ASP A 206 -26.87 -21.27 17.44
C ASP A 206 -27.12 -21.95 16.07
N ALA A 207 -26.37 -22.98 15.71
CA ALA A 207 -26.39 -23.70 14.43
C ALA A 207 -26.44 -25.23 14.66
N CYS A 208 -27.06 -26.00 13.75
CA CYS A 208 -27.05 -27.48 13.82
C CYS A 208 -25.63 -28.06 13.78
N PRO A 209 -25.28 -29.07 14.61
CA PRO A 209 -24.05 -29.84 14.46
C PRO A 209 -23.94 -30.49 13.08
N ARG A 210 -25.08 -30.71 12.41
CA ARG A 210 -25.16 -31.15 11.00
C ARG A 210 -25.35 -30.00 10.00
N SER A 211 -25.21 -28.76 10.45
CA SER A 211 -25.28 -27.53 9.64
C SER A 211 -26.59 -27.35 8.86
N CYS A 212 -27.69 -27.93 9.35
CA CYS A 212 -28.99 -27.91 8.65
C CYS A 212 -29.82 -26.63 8.87
N MET A 213 -29.61 -25.88 9.95
CA MET A 213 -30.35 -24.64 10.25
C MET A 213 -29.65 -23.80 11.34
N LEU A 214 -30.04 -22.53 11.44
CA LEU A 214 -29.70 -21.61 12.53
C LEU A 214 -30.90 -21.37 13.47
N PHE A 215 -30.67 -21.31 14.78
CA PHE A 215 -31.66 -20.90 15.78
C PHE A 215 -31.76 -19.38 15.85
N ARG A 216 -32.67 -18.84 15.06
CA ARG A 216 -32.95 -17.42 14.93
C ARG A 216 -34.44 -17.20 14.64
N ASN A 217 -34.91 -15.96 14.77
CA ASN A 217 -36.29 -15.58 14.53
C ASN A 217 -37.27 -16.49 15.30
N GLU A 218 -38.24 -17.09 14.62
CA GLU A 218 -39.22 -18.04 15.16
C GLU A 218 -38.63 -19.32 15.77
N HIS A 219 -37.37 -19.65 15.46
CA HIS A 219 -36.67 -20.81 15.99
C HIS A 219 -35.70 -20.46 17.14
N ALA A 220 -35.60 -19.20 17.56
CA ALA A 220 -34.58 -18.74 18.52
C ALA A 220 -34.60 -19.47 19.88
N ASN A 221 -35.80 -19.89 20.32
CA ASN A 221 -36.03 -20.51 21.64
C ASN A 221 -36.15 -22.05 21.59
N LEU A 222 -35.83 -22.68 20.46
CA LEU A 222 -35.84 -24.15 20.37
C LEU A 222 -34.58 -24.74 21.03
N ASP A 223 -34.77 -25.86 21.74
CA ASP A 223 -33.70 -26.59 22.41
C ASP A 223 -33.15 -27.76 21.57
N ALA A 224 -33.85 -28.13 20.49
CA ALA A 224 -33.46 -29.18 19.55
C ALA A 224 -33.90 -28.81 18.12
N TYR A 225 -33.19 -29.32 17.10
CA TYR A 225 -33.50 -28.97 15.70
C TYR A 225 -34.75 -29.64 15.17
N VAL A 226 -35.56 -28.86 14.47
CA VAL A 226 -36.75 -29.34 13.73
C VAL A 226 -36.36 -30.29 12.60
N VAL A 227 -35.21 -30.06 11.96
CA VAL A 227 -34.74 -30.86 10.81
C VAL A 227 -33.97 -32.11 11.25
N CYS A 228 -33.05 -31.95 12.21
CA CYS A 228 -32.03 -32.95 12.53
C CYS A 228 -32.21 -33.65 13.90
N GLY A 229 -33.02 -33.13 14.84
CA GLY A 229 -33.21 -33.68 16.19
C GLY A 229 -32.00 -33.57 17.15
N GLU A 230 -30.88 -33.02 16.69
CA GLU A 230 -29.62 -32.83 17.45
C GLU A 230 -29.68 -31.68 18.47
N SER A 231 -28.64 -31.55 19.29
CA SER A 231 -28.50 -30.50 20.33
C SER A 231 -27.77 -29.22 19.84
N ARG A 232 -28.07 -28.10 20.50
CA ARG A 232 -27.74 -26.70 20.15
C ARG A 232 -26.22 -26.36 20.16
N TRP A 233 -25.74 -25.52 19.21
CA TRP A 233 -24.31 -25.14 19.11
C TRP A 233 -24.08 -23.70 18.58
N LYS A 234 -22.95 -22.96 18.78
CA LYS A 234 -22.87 -21.47 18.61
C LYS A 234 -22.08 -20.92 17.40
N MET A 235 -22.47 -19.74 16.90
CA MET A 235 -21.89 -18.93 15.81
C MET A 235 -21.90 -17.43 16.18
N THR A 236 -21.02 -16.59 15.60
CA THR A 236 -20.91 -15.15 15.91
C THR A 236 -20.92 -14.22 14.67
N ILE A 237 -21.60 -13.07 14.77
CA ILE A 237 -21.61 -11.95 13.81
C ILE A 237 -21.08 -10.68 14.43
N THR A 238 -20.21 -9.95 13.74
CA THR A 238 -19.64 -8.68 14.24
C THR A 238 -20.16 -7.44 13.50
N ARG A 239 -20.13 -6.28 14.16
CA ARG A 239 -20.49 -4.97 13.58
C ARG A 239 -19.29 -4.01 13.62
N SER A 240 -19.07 -3.27 12.53
CA SER A 240 -17.99 -2.28 12.38
C SER A 240 -18.55 -0.86 12.27
N LYS A 241 -17.75 0.16 12.62
CA LYS A 241 -18.12 1.58 12.56
C LYS A 241 -17.06 2.42 11.84
N THR A 242 -17.51 3.52 11.24
CA THR A 242 -16.69 4.42 10.41
C THR A 242 -16.59 5.81 11.01
N GLY A 243 -15.37 6.37 11.08
CA GLY A 243 -15.11 7.74 11.55
C GLY A 243 -15.00 8.77 10.43
N LYS A 244 -14.98 10.06 10.78
CA LYS A 244 -15.01 11.21 9.83
C LYS A 244 -13.97 11.16 8.71
N LYS A 245 -12.71 10.83 9.03
CA LYS A 245 -11.61 10.74 8.04
C LYS A 245 -11.83 9.59 7.05
N ARG A 246 -12.43 8.48 7.50
CA ARG A 246 -12.76 7.33 6.64
C ARG A 246 -13.97 7.62 5.74
N ALA A 247 -14.96 8.37 6.23
CA ALA A 247 -16.17 8.68 5.47
C ALA A 247 -15.88 9.40 4.14
N LYS A 248 -14.97 10.39 4.14
CA LYS A 248 -14.56 11.10 2.90
C LYS A 248 -13.98 10.17 1.84
N LEU A 249 -13.32 9.08 2.24
CA LEU A 249 -12.70 8.12 1.32
C LEU A 249 -13.73 7.17 0.68
N MET A 250 -14.97 7.13 1.17
CA MET A 250 -16.03 6.27 0.64
C MET A 250 -16.60 6.77 -0.70
N SER A 251 -16.34 8.02 -1.08
CA SER A 251 -16.70 8.57 -2.41
C SER A 251 -15.50 8.61 -3.37
N TRP A 252 -14.31 8.17 -2.94
CA TRP A 252 -13.07 8.31 -3.71
C TRP A 252 -13.16 7.68 -5.11
N HIS A 253 -13.82 6.52 -5.23
CA HIS A 253 -13.96 5.82 -6.51
C HIS A 253 -14.65 6.65 -7.61
N ALA A 254 -15.43 7.66 -7.22
CA ALA A 254 -16.08 8.62 -8.10
C ALA A 254 -15.30 9.93 -8.21
N ASP A 255 -14.89 10.51 -7.08
CA ASP A 255 -14.33 11.87 -7.05
C ASP A 255 -12.82 11.94 -7.28
N GLY A 256 -12.07 10.92 -6.85
CA GLY A 256 -10.60 10.91 -6.81
C GLY A 256 -9.94 10.00 -7.84
N ARG A 257 -10.73 9.32 -8.67
CA ARG A 257 -10.24 8.35 -9.66
C ARG A 257 -10.05 9.00 -11.03
N THR A 258 -8.91 8.75 -11.66
CA THR A 258 -8.65 9.10 -13.06
C THR A 258 -9.46 8.21 -14.01
N ASN A 259 -10.15 8.82 -14.98
CA ASN A 259 -10.98 8.10 -15.94
C ASN A 259 -10.44 8.25 -17.38
N ASP A 260 -9.29 7.64 -17.62
CA ASP A 260 -8.53 7.68 -18.88
C ASP A 260 -8.70 6.41 -19.74
N GLY A 261 -9.54 5.47 -19.31
CA GLY A 261 -9.74 4.18 -19.97
C GLY A 261 -8.76 3.09 -19.55
N VAL A 262 -7.80 3.40 -18.69
CA VAL A 262 -6.86 2.43 -18.10
C VAL A 262 -7.42 1.91 -16.77
N ARG A 263 -7.17 0.63 -16.46
CA ARG A 263 -7.74 -0.05 -15.29
C ARG A 263 -6.73 -0.03 -14.14
N ARG A 264 -7.07 0.66 -13.06
CA ARG A 264 -6.26 0.77 -11.82
C ARG A 264 -7.04 0.36 -10.57
N HIS A 265 -8.36 0.23 -10.70
CA HIS A 265 -9.29 -0.02 -9.61
C HIS A 265 -10.51 -0.83 -10.11
N PRO A 266 -11.23 -1.60 -9.27
CA PRO A 266 -12.44 -2.32 -9.68
C PRO A 266 -13.52 -1.43 -10.32
N ALA A 267 -13.58 -0.15 -9.95
CA ALA A 267 -14.48 0.84 -10.57
C ALA A 267 -14.18 1.13 -12.05
N ASP A 268 -12.97 0.82 -12.53
CA ASP A 268 -12.62 0.94 -13.95
C ASP A 268 -13.19 -0.21 -14.80
N ALA A 269 -13.59 -1.30 -14.14
CA ALA A 269 -13.97 -2.55 -14.79
C ALA A 269 -15.32 -2.44 -15.53
N PRO A 270 -15.48 -3.15 -16.66
CA PRO A 270 -16.75 -3.25 -17.37
C PRO A 270 -17.90 -3.74 -16.48
N THR A 271 -17.65 -4.67 -15.56
CA THR A 271 -18.68 -5.20 -14.65
C THR A 271 -19.26 -4.12 -13.74
N TRP A 272 -18.40 -3.27 -13.17
CA TRP A 272 -18.84 -2.13 -12.36
C TRP A 272 -19.68 -1.16 -13.20
N LYS A 273 -19.19 -0.79 -14.39
CA LYS A 273 -19.90 0.12 -15.29
C LYS A 273 -21.25 -0.46 -15.74
N LYS A 274 -21.31 -1.77 -16.01
CA LYS A 274 -22.54 -2.49 -16.38
C LYS A 274 -23.52 -2.53 -15.20
N PHE A 275 -23.03 -2.77 -13.99
CA PHE A 275 -23.83 -2.71 -12.78
C PHE A 275 -24.44 -1.31 -12.59
N ASP A 276 -23.64 -0.25 -12.68
CA ASP A 276 -24.11 1.13 -12.51
C ASP A 276 -25.15 1.52 -13.56
N ARG A 277 -24.97 1.11 -14.82
CA ARG A 277 -25.95 1.32 -15.90
C ARG A 277 -27.26 0.58 -15.65
N ARG A 278 -27.21 -0.62 -15.06
CA ARG A 278 -28.40 -1.43 -14.74
C ARG A 278 -29.13 -0.91 -13.50
N HIS A 279 -28.38 -0.38 -12.54
CA HIS A 279 -28.89 0.05 -11.24
C HIS A 279 -28.68 1.56 -11.03
N VAL A 280 -29.23 2.38 -11.93
CA VAL A 280 -29.03 3.84 -11.95
C VAL A 280 -29.38 4.51 -10.61
N ARG A 281 -30.43 4.06 -9.93
CA ARG A 281 -30.82 4.59 -8.60
C ARG A 281 -29.77 4.32 -7.52
N PHE A 282 -29.11 3.17 -7.60
CA PHE A 282 -28.00 2.86 -6.70
C PHE A 282 -26.78 3.71 -7.05
N ALA A 283 -26.43 3.79 -8.34
CA ALA A 283 -25.26 4.51 -8.80
C ALA A 283 -25.35 6.04 -8.66
N SER A 284 -26.57 6.60 -8.55
CA SER A 284 -26.76 8.05 -8.41
C SER A 284 -26.24 8.64 -7.10
N ASP A 285 -26.15 7.82 -6.04
CA ASP A 285 -25.49 8.23 -4.79
C ASP A 285 -24.13 7.52 -4.69
N ILE A 286 -23.06 8.29 -4.88
CA ILE A 286 -21.68 7.80 -4.84
C ILE A 286 -21.25 7.29 -3.46
N ARG A 287 -22.06 7.49 -2.42
CA ARG A 287 -21.79 6.98 -1.06
C ARG A 287 -22.32 5.55 -0.86
N ASN A 288 -23.12 5.03 -1.79
CA ASN A 288 -23.59 3.64 -1.76
C ASN A 288 -22.41 2.66 -1.89
N ILE A 289 -22.46 1.56 -1.13
CA ILE A 289 -21.30 0.72 -0.85
C ILE A 289 -21.28 -0.51 -1.75
N ARG A 290 -20.15 -0.75 -2.40
CA ARG A 290 -19.89 -1.98 -3.16
C ARG A 290 -18.90 -2.87 -2.43
N LEU A 291 -19.28 -4.13 -2.23
CA LEU A 291 -18.55 -5.09 -1.43
C LEU A 291 -17.99 -6.24 -2.28
N GLY A 292 -16.83 -6.75 -1.87
CA GLY A 292 -16.36 -8.10 -2.20
C GLY A 292 -16.47 -9.00 -0.97
N LEU A 293 -16.76 -10.28 -1.15
CA LEU A 293 -16.86 -11.25 -0.05
C LEU A 293 -15.79 -12.32 -0.19
N ALA A 294 -14.95 -12.50 0.83
CA ALA A 294 -14.00 -13.59 0.91
C ALA A 294 -14.37 -14.55 2.03
N SER A 295 -14.13 -15.85 1.83
CA SER A 295 -14.31 -16.86 2.87
C SER A 295 -13.15 -17.84 2.89
N ASP A 296 -12.70 -18.22 4.08
CA ASP A 296 -11.65 -19.23 4.24
C ASP A 296 -11.68 -19.85 5.65
N GLY A 297 -11.19 -21.08 5.75
CA GLY A 297 -11.08 -21.86 6.97
C GLY A 297 -9.67 -21.89 7.54
N PHE A 298 -9.54 -21.81 8.86
CA PHE A 298 -8.25 -21.99 9.53
C PHE A 298 -8.39 -22.75 10.85
N ASN A 299 -7.30 -23.39 11.29
CA ASN A 299 -7.23 -23.99 12.62
C ASN A 299 -6.77 -22.94 13.66
N PRO A 300 -7.62 -22.60 14.65
CA PRO A 300 -7.31 -21.59 15.66
C PRO A 300 -6.32 -22.06 16.73
N TYR A 301 -6.11 -23.37 16.89
CA TYR A 301 -5.28 -23.96 17.96
C TYR A 301 -3.77 -23.99 17.67
N GLY A 302 -3.37 -23.70 16.43
CA GLY A 302 -1.94 -23.66 16.07
C GLY A 302 -1.32 -25.02 15.78
N THR A 303 -2.10 -26.10 15.78
CA THR A 303 -1.65 -27.44 15.38
C THR A 303 -1.83 -27.62 13.85
N MET A 304 -0.95 -28.39 13.20
CA MET A 304 -1.13 -28.83 11.81
C MET A 304 -2.24 -29.91 11.66
N SER A 305 -3.09 -30.06 12.68
CA SER A 305 -4.16 -31.06 12.73
C SER A 305 -5.40 -30.55 12.01
N ILE A 306 -6.05 -31.40 11.22
CA ILE A 306 -7.32 -31.14 10.52
C ILE A 306 -8.58 -31.32 11.41
N THR A 307 -8.41 -31.49 12.72
CA THR A 307 -9.50 -31.82 13.65
C THR A 307 -10.45 -30.66 13.98
N HIS A 308 -10.09 -29.42 13.62
CA HIS A 308 -10.92 -28.23 13.80
C HIS A 308 -10.63 -27.19 12.72
N SER A 309 -11.69 -26.62 12.15
CA SER A 309 -11.60 -25.60 11.11
C SER A 309 -12.66 -24.52 11.36
N THR A 310 -12.22 -23.38 11.89
CA THR A 310 -13.05 -22.19 12.04
C THR A 310 -13.03 -21.42 10.73
N TRP A 311 -14.20 -21.10 10.19
CA TRP A 311 -14.35 -20.36 8.95
C TRP A 311 -14.72 -18.91 9.20
N LEU A 312 -14.14 -18.03 8.40
CA LEU A 312 -14.37 -16.59 8.49
C LEU A 312 -14.98 -16.09 7.19
N VAL A 313 -15.94 -15.17 7.31
CA VAL A 313 -16.49 -14.45 6.15
C VAL A 313 -16.12 -12.98 6.30
N VAL A 314 -15.34 -12.49 5.33
CA VAL A 314 -14.72 -11.17 5.36
C VAL A 314 -15.25 -10.35 4.17
N LEU A 315 -15.70 -9.13 4.44
CA LEU A 315 -16.14 -8.19 3.41
C LEU A 315 -15.07 -7.13 3.16
N VAL A 316 -14.89 -6.77 1.90
CA VAL A 316 -14.01 -5.70 1.43
C VAL A 316 -14.83 -4.58 0.84
N VAL A 317 -14.49 -3.35 1.19
CA VAL A 317 -15.16 -2.14 0.71
C VAL A 317 -14.41 -1.60 -0.51
N TYR A 318 -14.97 -1.78 -1.71
CA TYR A 318 -14.35 -1.31 -2.96
C TYR A 318 -14.53 0.18 -3.23
N ASN A 319 -15.28 0.89 -2.41
CA ASN A 319 -15.40 2.35 -2.52
C ASN A 319 -14.08 3.09 -2.21
N LEU A 320 -13.19 2.43 -1.46
CA LEU A 320 -11.95 3.00 -0.94
C LEU A 320 -10.83 3.03 -2.00
N PRO A 321 -9.85 3.92 -1.86
CA PRO A 321 -8.69 3.96 -2.75
C PRO A 321 -7.89 2.63 -2.83
N PRO A 322 -7.19 2.37 -3.95
CA PRO A 322 -6.33 1.20 -4.17
C PRO A 322 -5.36 0.89 -3.02
N TRP A 323 -4.77 1.92 -2.41
CA TRP A 323 -3.82 1.78 -1.31
C TRP A 323 -4.46 1.48 0.05
N LEU A 324 -5.80 1.42 0.15
CA LEU A 324 -6.54 1.17 1.39
C LEU A 324 -7.46 -0.05 1.32
N CYS A 325 -8.16 -0.29 0.21
CA CYS A 325 -9.23 -1.32 0.18
C CYS A 325 -8.75 -2.73 0.55
N MET A 326 -7.53 -3.13 0.15
CA MET A 326 -6.94 -4.44 0.49
C MET A 326 -6.09 -4.44 1.78
N LYS A 327 -6.18 -3.39 2.61
CA LYS A 327 -5.50 -3.36 3.93
C LYS A 327 -6.42 -3.97 5.00
N GLN A 328 -5.84 -4.84 5.83
CA GLN A 328 -6.54 -5.53 6.92
C GLN A 328 -7.36 -4.61 7.84
N SER A 329 -6.94 -3.35 8.04
CA SER A 329 -7.65 -2.38 8.87
C SER A 329 -8.98 -1.88 8.29
N PHE A 330 -9.31 -2.26 7.05
CA PHE A 330 -10.53 -1.91 6.33
C PHE A 330 -11.35 -3.15 5.93
N PHE A 331 -10.92 -4.34 6.35
CA PHE A 331 -11.70 -5.57 6.21
C PHE A 331 -12.77 -5.61 7.30
N ILE A 332 -13.97 -6.02 6.91
CA ILE A 332 -15.08 -6.22 7.83
C ILE A 332 -15.20 -7.73 8.08
N LEU A 333 -14.89 -8.19 9.29
CA LEU A 333 -15.13 -9.58 9.68
C LEU A 333 -16.63 -9.79 9.95
N SER A 334 -17.39 -10.20 8.94
CA SER A 334 -18.85 -10.33 9.05
C SER A 334 -19.25 -11.54 9.91
N LEU A 335 -18.71 -12.73 9.61
CA LEU A 335 -19.06 -13.98 10.28
C LEU A 335 -17.84 -14.70 10.83
N VAL A 336 -18.00 -15.32 12.00
CA VAL A 336 -17.12 -16.38 12.53
C VAL A 336 -17.96 -17.63 12.71
N ILE A 337 -17.73 -18.59 11.81
CA ILE A 337 -18.35 -19.90 11.79
C ILE A 337 -17.38 -20.84 12.51
N ASP A 338 -17.73 -21.21 13.73
CA ASP A 338 -16.99 -22.23 14.46
C ASP A 338 -17.17 -23.59 13.72
N GLY A 339 -16.28 -24.59 13.92
CA GLY A 339 -16.66 -26.00 13.74
C GLY A 339 -15.51 -27.03 13.68
N PRO A 340 -15.68 -28.25 14.22
CA PRO A 340 -14.67 -29.30 14.11
C PRO A 340 -14.37 -29.71 12.65
N LYS A 341 -15.29 -29.46 11.71
CA LYS A 341 -15.17 -29.85 10.28
C LYS A 341 -15.39 -28.71 9.28
N GLY A 342 -15.53 -27.46 9.74
CA GLY A 342 -15.95 -26.33 8.89
C GLY A 342 -17.36 -26.50 8.30
N PRO A 343 -17.85 -25.53 7.50
CA PRO A 343 -19.20 -25.53 6.94
C PRO A 343 -19.39 -26.47 5.74
N SER A 344 -18.32 -26.95 5.09
CA SER A 344 -18.36 -27.83 3.91
C SER A 344 -19.34 -27.32 2.83
N ASP A 345 -20.30 -28.14 2.38
CA ASP A 345 -21.31 -27.81 1.38
C ASP A 345 -22.52 -27.05 1.95
N LYS A 346 -22.49 -26.70 3.25
CA LYS A 346 -23.58 -26.02 3.99
C LYS A 346 -23.25 -24.58 4.35
N ILE A 347 -22.29 -23.97 3.68
CA ILE A 347 -21.91 -22.56 3.91
C ILE A 347 -23.08 -21.61 3.67
N ASP A 348 -23.98 -21.96 2.76
CA ASP A 348 -25.23 -21.25 2.46
C ASP A 348 -26.10 -21.04 3.71
N VAL A 349 -26.22 -22.06 4.57
CA VAL A 349 -26.97 -21.98 5.84
C VAL A 349 -26.38 -20.93 6.77
N TYR A 350 -25.05 -20.87 6.86
CA TYR A 350 -24.36 -19.91 7.71
C TYR A 350 -24.36 -18.50 7.13
N LEU A 351 -24.45 -18.35 5.80
CA LEU A 351 -24.53 -17.06 5.11
C LEU A 351 -25.93 -16.43 5.17
N GLN A 352 -26.99 -17.16 5.49
CA GLN A 352 -28.37 -16.64 5.55
C GLN A 352 -28.51 -15.29 6.26
N PRO A 353 -27.92 -15.07 7.45
CA PRO A 353 -28.08 -13.79 8.14
C PRO A 353 -27.39 -12.63 7.42
N LEU A 354 -26.22 -12.88 6.82
CA LEU A 354 -25.55 -11.88 6.00
C LEU A 354 -26.32 -11.59 4.72
N ILE A 355 -26.88 -12.62 4.07
CA ILE A 355 -27.70 -12.47 2.87
C ILE A 355 -28.94 -11.62 3.17
N GLU A 356 -29.62 -11.87 4.29
CA GLU A 356 -30.78 -11.08 4.71
C GLU A 356 -30.42 -9.62 4.99
N GLU A 357 -29.34 -9.34 5.74
CA GLU A 357 -28.87 -7.96 5.96
C GLU A 357 -28.50 -7.28 4.63
N LEU A 358 -27.86 -7.98 3.70
CA LEU A 358 -27.55 -7.44 2.37
C LEU A 358 -28.81 -7.18 1.53
N LEU A 359 -29.83 -8.02 1.64
CA LEU A 359 -31.12 -7.82 0.96
C LEU A 359 -31.89 -6.63 1.54
N GLU A 360 -31.87 -6.45 2.86
CA GLU A 360 -32.44 -5.28 3.54
C GLU A 360 -31.73 -4.00 3.10
N LEU A 361 -30.39 -3.98 3.16
CA LEU A 361 -29.57 -2.85 2.70
C LEU A 361 -29.73 -2.58 1.19
N TRP A 362 -30.04 -3.59 0.39
CA TRP A 362 -30.30 -3.40 -1.04
C TRP A 362 -31.70 -2.83 -1.30
N ASN A 363 -32.74 -3.43 -0.73
CA ASN A 363 -34.14 -3.11 -1.02
C ASN A 363 -34.63 -1.86 -0.29
N GLU A 364 -34.31 -1.75 0.99
CA GLU A 364 -34.76 -0.67 1.88
C GLU A 364 -33.64 0.37 2.08
N GLY A 365 -32.40 -0.10 2.20
CA GLY A 365 -31.27 0.74 2.60
C GLY A 365 -31.33 1.12 4.08
N GLU A 366 -30.25 1.70 4.60
CA GLU A 366 -30.19 2.17 5.99
C GLU A 366 -29.95 3.68 6.03
N LEU A 367 -30.74 4.39 6.84
CA LEU A 367 -30.56 5.83 7.02
C LEU A 367 -29.24 6.09 7.77
N THR A 368 -28.24 6.55 7.02
CA THR A 368 -26.85 6.63 7.47
C THR A 368 -26.36 8.07 7.52
N PHE A 369 -25.56 8.38 8.54
CA PHE A 369 -24.93 9.68 8.67
C PHE A 369 -23.56 9.70 8.00
N ASP A 370 -23.35 10.60 7.04
CA ASP A 370 -22.05 10.88 6.44
C ASP A 370 -21.32 11.95 7.25
N ALA A 371 -20.33 11.52 8.04
CA ALA A 371 -19.52 12.39 8.88
C ALA A 371 -18.65 13.39 8.07
N SER A 372 -18.39 13.13 6.79
CA SER A 372 -17.60 14.03 5.94
C SER A 372 -18.40 15.24 5.46
N THR A 373 -19.65 15.02 5.04
CA THR A 373 -20.55 16.09 4.56
C THR A 373 -21.51 16.59 5.64
N ASN A 374 -21.55 15.93 6.80
CA ASN A 374 -22.49 16.19 7.89
C ASN A 374 -23.96 16.08 7.44
N GLN A 375 -24.28 15.09 6.60
CA GLN A 375 -25.62 14.87 6.06
C GLN A 375 -26.11 13.44 6.32
N MET A 376 -27.44 13.28 6.49
CA MET A 376 -28.08 11.97 6.45
C MET A 376 -28.36 11.57 5.01
N PHE A 377 -28.20 10.30 4.68
CA PHE A 377 -28.58 9.74 3.39
C PHE A 377 -29.03 8.30 3.52
N GLN A 378 -29.84 7.84 2.56
CA GLN A 378 -30.25 6.45 2.50
C GLN A 378 -29.12 5.64 1.86
N MET A 379 -28.40 4.86 2.66
CA MET A 379 -27.26 4.08 2.20
C MET A 379 -27.71 2.70 1.75
N HIS A 380 -27.37 2.36 0.51
CA HIS A 380 -27.58 1.03 -0.04
C HIS A 380 -26.24 0.30 -0.21
N VAL A 381 -26.31 -1.03 -0.15
CA VAL A 381 -25.13 -1.91 -0.28
C VAL A 381 -25.35 -2.95 -1.37
N ALA A 382 -24.32 -3.20 -2.17
CA ALA A 382 -24.30 -4.23 -3.20
C ALA A 382 -23.08 -5.14 -3.06
N LEU A 383 -23.29 -6.46 -3.18
CA LEU A 383 -22.21 -7.42 -3.30
C LEU A 383 -21.85 -7.61 -4.78
N MET A 384 -20.61 -7.30 -5.15
CA MET A 384 -20.13 -7.35 -6.54
C MET A 384 -19.73 -8.77 -6.96
N TRP A 385 -18.94 -9.45 -6.13
CA TRP A 385 -18.42 -10.78 -6.38
C TRP A 385 -17.83 -11.41 -5.11
N THR A 386 -17.55 -12.70 -5.18
CA THR A 386 -16.85 -13.46 -4.15
C THR A 386 -15.38 -13.66 -4.51
N ILE A 387 -14.52 -13.71 -3.51
CA ILE A 387 -13.08 -13.94 -3.61
C ILE A 387 -12.80 -15.25 -2.88
N ASN A 388 -12.42 -16.29 -3.61
CA ASN A 388 -12.21 -17.61 -3.05
C ASN A 388 -10.94 -18.21 -3.65
N ASP A 389 -10.31 -19.12 -2.91
CA ASP A 389 -9.18 -19.90 -3.43
C ASP A 389 -9.68 -20.94 -4.47
N PHE A 390 -8.86 -21.36 -5.42
CA PHE A 390 -9.27 -22.34 -6.44
C PHE A 390 -9.69 -23.71 -5.86
N PRO A 391 -9.13 -24.21 -4.75
CA PRO A 391 -9.71 -25.32 -4.01
C PRO A 391 -11.11 -25.04 -3.44
N ALA A 392 -11.48 -23.77 -3.18
CA ALA A 392 -12.83 -23.40 -2.79
C ALA A 392 -13.79 -23.33 -3.99
N TYR A 393 -13.31 -23.03 -5.21
CA TYR A 393 -14.06 -23.30 -6.44
C TYR A 393 -14.24 -24.81 -6.67
N ALA A 394 -13.28 -25.63 -6.23
CA ALA A 394 -13.36 -27.09 -6.38
C ALA A 394 -14.51 -27.71 -5.53
N ASN A 395 -14.99 -27.03 -4.49
CA ASN A 395 -16.25 -27.38 -3.80
C ASN A 395 -17.52 -27.18 -4.67
N LEU A 396 -17.37 -26.81 -5.94
CA LEU A 396 -18.38 -26.87 -6.99
C LEU A 396 -18.02 -27.86 -8.12
N GLY A 397 -17.28 -28.94 -7.85
CA GLY A 397 -17.16 -30.06 -8.80
C GLY A 397 -16.11 -31.13 -8.47
N HIS A 398 -16.49 -32.17 -7.72
CA HIS A 398 -15.58 -33.25 -7.30
C HIS A 398 -16.03 -34.67 -7.72
N ARG A 399 -16.93 -34.82 -8.70
CA ARG A 399 -17.53 -36.14 -9.03
C ARG A 399 -16.46 -37.22 -9.28
N ARG A 400 -15.32 -36.85 -9.88
CA ARG A 400 -14.18 -37.74 -10.19
C ARG A 400 -13.37 -38.22 -8.97
N PHE A 401 -13.51 -37.58 -7.81
CA PHE A 401 -12.83 -37.93 -6.56
C PHE A 401 -13.72 -38.70 -5.56
N LEU A 402 -15.03 -38.81 -5.84
CA LEU A 402 -15.98 -39.62 -5.05
C LEU A 402 -15.82 -41.13 -5.38
N PRO A 403 -16.23 -42.07 -4.50
CA PRO A 403 -16.29 -43.50 -4.84
C PRO A 403 -17.05 -43.76 -6.15
N SER A 404 -16.64 -44.78 -6.92
CA SER A 404 -17.18 -45.05 -8.27
C SER A 404 -18.69 -45.33 -8.29
N ASP A 405 -19.27 -45.74 -7.17
CA ASP A 405 -20.68 -46.04 -6.97
C ASP A 405 -21.49 -44.88 -6.36
N HIS A 406 -20.84 -43.76 -6.04
CA HIS A 406 -21.46 -42.63 -5.36
C HIS A 406 -22.56 -41.98 -6.21
N LYS A 407 -23.76 -41.80 -5.62
CA LYS A 407 -24.98 -41.30 -6.30
C LYS A 407 -24.78 -40.02 -7.14
N PHE A 408 -23.93 -39.11 -6.69
CA PHE A 408 -23.62 -37.85 -7.39
C PHE A 408 -22.76 -38.01 -8.65
N ARG A 409 -22.08 -39.15 -8.88
CA ARG A 409 -21.43 -39.45 -10.17
C ARG A 409 -22.44 -39.74 -11.29
N LYS A 410 -23.65 -40.16 -10.91
CA LYS A 410 -24.74 -40.58 -11.82
C LYS A 410 -25.87 -39.56 -11.93
N ASP A 411 -25.80 -38.48 -11.15
CA ASP A 411 -26.76 -37.39 -11.20
C ASP A 411 -26.37 -36.45 -12.35
N ARG A 412 -26.98 -36.67 -13.52
CA ARG A 412 -26.78 -35.85 -14.73
C ARG A 412 -27.65 -34.60 -14.74
N VAL A 413 -28.76 -34.61 -14.00
CA VAL A 413 -29.82 -33.58 -14.08
C VAL A 413 -29.47 -32.38 -13.23
N SER A 414 -28.81 -32.60 -12.09
CA SER A 414 -28.37 -31.54 -11.17
C SER A 414 -27.01 -30.92 -11.55
N PHE A 415 -26.39 -31.34 -12.65
CA PHE A 415 -25.02 -30.94 -13.05
C PHE A 415 -24.95 -30.62 -14.57
N ASP A 416 -23.76 -30.68 -15.18
CA ASP A 416 -23.45 -30.31 -16.58
C ASP A 416 -24.04 -31.23 -17.67
N GLY A 417 -25.00 -32.10 -17.33
CA GLY A 417 -25.60 -33.07 -18.27
C GLY A 417 -24.77 -34.31 -18.56
N THR A 418 -23.55 -34.42 -18.02
CA THR A 418 -22.62 -35.55 -18.27
C THR A 418 -22.57 -36.55 -17.11
N TRP A 419 -22.13 -37.78 -17.39
CA TRP A 419 -21.84 -38.82 -16.39
C TRP A 419 -20.35 -38.86 -16.09
N GLU A 420 -19.95 -38.95 -14.82
CA GLU A 420 -18.52 -38.90 -14.42
C GLU A 420 -17.96 -40.29 -14.09
N TRP A 421 -17.34 -40.93 -15.10
CA TRP A 421 -16.78 -42.27 -15.03
C TRP A 421 -15.25 -42.31 -14.83
N LYS A 422 -14.56 -41.17 -14.88
CA LYS A 422 -13.09 -41.15 -14.87
C LYS A 422 -12.54 -41.51 -13.47
N SER A 423 -11.38 -42.14 -13.43
CA SER A 423 -10.66 -42.50 -12.19
C SER A 423 -9.89 -41.30 -11.63
N LYS A 424 -9.67 -41.25 -10.31
CA LYS A 424 -8.86 -40.21 -9.65
C LYS A 424 -7.45 -40.19 -10.27
N PRO A 425 -6.92 -39.04 -10.73
CA PRO A 425 -5.53 -38.93 -11.16
C PRO A 425 -4.59 -39.33 -10.01
N LYS A 426 -3.57 -40.14 -10.28
CA LYS A 426 -2.50 -40.38 -9.30
C LYS A 426 -1.57 -39.16 -9.32
N PRO A 427 -1.38 -38.43 -8.20
CA PRO A 427 -0.36 -37.41 -8.13
C PRO A 427 1.01 -38.09 -8.24
N LEU A 428 1.86 -37.61 -9.14
CA LEU A 428 3.27 -38.03 -9.19
C LEU A 428 4.00 -37.44 -7.97
N SER A 429 4.81 -38.25 -7.31
CA SER A 429 5.78 -37.76 -6.33
C SER A 429 6.86 -36.93 -7.02
N GLY A 430 7.48 -36.00 -6.29
CA GLY A 430 8.60 -35.20 -6.81
C GLY A 430 9.74 -36.05 -7.38
N SER A 431 9.98 -37.25 -6.82
CA SER A 431 10.93 -38.23 -7.34
C SER A 431 10.49 -38.90 -8.64
N GLU A 432 9.18 -39.15 -8.82
CA GLU A 432 8.65 -39.73 -10.07
C GLU A 432 8.69 -38.69 -11.20
N LEU A 433 8.32 -37.43 -10.91
CA LEU A 433 8.48 -36.30 -11.83
C LEU A 433 9.95 -36.09 -12.22
N LEU A 434 10.86 -36.10 -11.24
CA LEU A 434 12.29 -35.94 -11.50
C LEU A 434 12.84 -37.07 -12.37
N ASN A 435 12.52 -38.33 -12.07
CA ASN A 435 12.95 -39.47 -12.88
C ASN A 435 12.40 -39.40 -14.32
N GLN A 436 11.17 -38.92 -14.50
CA GLN A 436 10.55 -38.75 -15.82
C GLN A 436 11.28 -37.65 -16.61
N ILE A 437 11.53 -36.49 -15.99
CA ILE A 437 12.29 -35.37 -16.58
C ILE A 437 13.75 -35.77 -16.89
N GLU A 438 14.39 -36.57 -16.04
CA GLU A 438 15.73 -37.11 -16.26
C GLU A 438 15.76 -38.12 -17.42
N SER A 439 14.74 -38.97 -17.54
CA SER A 439 14.62 -39.95 -18.63
C SER A 439 14.40 -39.32 -20.00
N GLU A 440 13.78 -38.14 -20.03
CA GLU A 440 13.59 -37.31 -21.24
C GLU A 440 14.83 -36.44 -21.57
N GLY A 441 15.92 -36.56 -20.79
CA GLY A 441 17.19 -35.90 -21.06
C GLY A 441 17.23 -34.41 -20.71
N ILE A 442 16.22 -33.87 -20.02
CA ILE A 442 16.04 -32.42 -19.80
C ILE A 442 17.06 -31.86 -18.77
N LEU A 443 17.57 -32.67 -17.83
CA LEU A 443 18.34 -32.18 -16.67
C LEU A 443 19.82 -32.61 -16.59
N THR A 444 20.39 -33.22 -17.63
CA THR A 444 21.76 -33.73 -17.53
C THR A 444 22.81 -32.61 -17.67
N GLN A 445 23.43 -32.21 -16.53
CA GLN A 445 24.68 -31.44 -16.38
C GLN A 445 24.61 -29.90 -16.24
N TYR A 446 23.58 -29.31 -15.64
CA TYR A 446 23.56 -27.86 -15.42
C TYR A 446 23.87 -27.49 -13.96
N LYS A 447 24.82 -26.55 -13.78
CA LYS A 447 25.03 -25.87 -12.49
C LYS A 447 23.77 -25.08 -12.18
N ILE A 448 23.01 -25.56 -11.19
CA ILE A 448 21.75 -24.95 -10.77
C ILE A 448 22.09 -23.64 -10.04
N PHE A 449 21.41 -22.56 -10.45
CA PHE A 449 21.40 -21.27 -9.76
C PHE A 449 21.23 -21.44 -8.25
N ASP A 450 22.21 -20.97 -7.48
CA ASP A 450 22.14 -21.09 -6.02
C ASP A 450 21.24 -20.00 -5.42
N LEU A 451 19.95 -20.34 -5.26
CA LEU A 451 18.98 -19.53 -4.54
C LEU A 451 19.41 -19.21 -3.08
N LYS A 452 20.43 -19.91 -2.54
CA LYS A 452 21.03 -19.63 -1.23
C LYS A 452 21.83 -18.33 -1.20
N GLU A 453 22.36 -17.87 -2.33
CA GLU A 453 23.20 -16.68 -2.39
C GLU A 453 22.43 -15.40 -2.75
N VAL A 454 21.16 -15.53 -3.13
CA VAL A 454 20.31 -14.40 -3.54
C VAL A 454 20.07 -13.45 -2.37
N GLN A 455 20.53 -12.20 -2.53
CA GLN A 455 20.30 -11.10 -1.61
C GLN A 455 19.37 -10.06 -2.22
N VAL A 456 18.18 -9.90 -1.64
CA VAL A 456 17.18 -8.93 -2.11
C VAL A 456 17.12 -7.70 -1.19
N PRO A 457 16.66 -6.55 -1.69
CA PRO A 457 16.33 -5.41 -0.84
C PRO A 457 15.21 -5.74 0.16
N ASP A 458 15.22 -5.10 1.33
CA ASP A 458 14.18 -5.33 2.34
C ASP A 458 12.80 -4.91 1.83
N GLY A 459 11.83 -5.81 2.01
CA GLY A 459 10.47 -5.60 1.54
C GLY A 459 10.23 -6.02 0.09
N TYR A 460 11.27 -6.47 -0.64
CA TYR A 460 11.14 -7.04 -1.98
C TYR A 460 10.63 -8.48 -1.96
N ALA A 461 11.34 -9.37 -1.26
CA ALA A 461 10.91 -10.73 -0.95
C ALA A 461 11.33 -11.08 0.49
N SER A 462 10.83 -12.19 1.03
CA SER A 462 11.41 -12.74 2.25
C SER A 462 12.84 -13.24 1.99
N ASN A 463 13.59 -13.54 3.04
CA ASN A 463 14.93 -14.09 2.90
C ASN A 463 14.83 -15.52 2.34
N ILE A 464 14.86 -15.65 1.01
CA ILE A 464 14.69 -16.89 0.25
C ILE A 464 15.80 -17.88 0.60
N SER A 465 17.02 -17.42 0.85
CA SER A 465 18.13 -18.30 1.22
C SER A 465 17.87 -19.09 2.51
N ARG A 466 17.11 -18.56 3.47
CA ARG A 466 16.67 -19.34 4.65
C ARG A 466 15.64 -20.43 4.34
N ARG A 467 15.02 -20.40 3.15
CA ARG A 467 13.99 -21.35 2.70
C ARG A 467 14.54 -22.47 1.83
N VAL A 468 15.74 -22.30 1.30
CA VAL A 468 16.47 -23.31 0.52
C VAL A 468 17.16 -24.29 1.46
N ARG A 469 16.88 -25.59 1.25
CA ARG A 469 17.51 -26.72 1.93
C ARG A 469 18.35 -27.49 0.92
N LEU A 470 19.66 -27.50 1.14
CA LEU A 470 20.61 -28.09 0.18
C LEU A 470 20.74 -29.61 0.35
N ASP A 471 20.42 -30.11 1.54
CA ASP A 471 20.46 -31.52 1.92
C ASP A 471 19.38 -32.36 1.23
N ASP A 472 18.18 -31.79 1.06
CA ASP A 472 17.04 -32.43 0.40
C ASP A 472 16.71 -31.80 -0.97
N THR A 473 17.53 -30.85 -1.44
CA THR A 473 17.33 -30.07 -2.68
C THR A 473 15.93 -29.44 -2.79
N SER A 474 15.34 -29.06 -1.65
CA SER A 474 14.00 -28.53 -1.58
C SER A 474 13.96 -27.05 -1.21
N ILE A 475 12.84 -26.41 -1.53
CA ILE A 475 12.52 -25.06 -1.08
C ILE A 475 11.19 -25.14 -0.34
N GLY A 476 11.17 -24.68 0.91
CA GLY A 476 10.00 -24.83 1.78
C GLY A 476 9.71 -23.61 2.63
N GLY A 477 8.42 -23.39 2.95
CA GLY A 477 7.98 -22.31 3.82
C GLY A 477 8.07 -20.91 3.19
N LEU A 478 7.96 -20.85 1.86
CA LEU A 478 7.79 -19.62 1.10
C LEU A 478 6.40 -19.03 1.35
N LYS A 479 6.30 -17.70 1.34
CA LYS A 479 5.00 -17.02 1.31
C LYS A 479 4.52 -16.94 -0.14
N SER A 480 3.21 -16.78 -0.37
CA SER A 480 2.64 -16.62 -1.72
C SER A 480 3.35 -15.52 -2.52
N HIS A 481 3.64 -14.38 -1.88
CA HIS A 481 4.46 -13.30 -2.45
C HIS A 481 5.84 -13.77 -2.92
N ASP A 482 6.52 -14.61 -2.14
CA ASP A 482 7.85 -15.12 -2.50
C ASP A 482 7.76 -16.08 -3.70
N ASN A 483 6.68 -16.85 -3.82
CA ASN A 483 6.43 -17.70 -4.99
C ASN A 483 6.25 -16.87 -6.28
N HIS A 484 5.53 -15.74 -6.21
CA HIS A 484 5.43 -14.82 -7.34
C HIS A 484 6.80 -14.27 -7.76
N ILE A 485 7.64 -13.86 -6.81
CA ILE A 485 9.00 -13.38 -7.11
C ILE A 485 9.86 -14.49 -7.73
N LEU A 486 9.72 -15.74 -7.26
CA LEU A 486 10.40 -16.87 -7.88
C LEU A 486 9.96 -17.08 -9.33
N MET A 487 8.66 -17.30 -9.55
CA MET A 487 8.12 -17.60 -10.88
C MET A 487 8.31 -16.45 -11.88
N GLN A 488 8.08 -15.21 -11.44
CA GLN A 488 8.12 -14.06 -12.35
C GLN A 488 9.54 -13.58 -12.63
N GLN A 489 10.54 -13.85 -11.77
CA GLN A 489 11.87 -13.22 -11.90
C GLN A 489 13.04 -14.17 -11.66
N LEU A 490 13.12 -14.80 -10.49
CA LEU A 490 14.31 -15.57 -10.12
C LEU A 490 14.44 -16.88 -10.90
N ILE A 491 13.34 -17.56 -11.20
CA ILE A 491 13.33 -18.78 -12.03
C ILE A 491 13.73 -18.44 -13.47
N PRO A 492 13.14 -17.43 -14.15
CA PRO A 492 13.64 -16.95 -15.44
C PRO A 492 15.15 -16.71 -15.47
N ILE A 493 15.69 -16.06 -14.43
CA ILE A 493 17.13 -15.86 -14.28
C ILE A 493 17.86 -17.20 -14.10
N ALA A 494 17.35 -18.09 -13.25
CA ALA A 494 17.98 -19.37 -12.96
C ALA A 494 18.12 -20.28 -14.19
N ILE A 495 17.06 -20.40 -14.97
CA ILE A 495 16.95 -21.42 -16.02
C ILE A 495 17.57 -20.99 -17.35
N ARG A 496 17.76 -19.68 -17.59
CA ARG A 496 18.05 -19.14 -18.93
C ARG A 496 19.28 -19.72 -19.64
N LYS A 497 20.32 -20.07 -18.88
CA LYS A 497 21.55 -20.73 -19.39
C LYS A 497 21.69 -22.18 -18.88
N ALA A 498 20.73 -22.64 -18.09
CA ALA A 498 20.72 -23.95 -17.45
C ALA A 498 19.78 -24.95 -18.14
N LEU A 499 18.94 -24.53 -19.09
CA LEU A 499 18.07 -25.43 -19.85
C LEU A 499 18.14 -25.11 -21.34
N PRO A 500 17.76 -26.05 -22.23
CA PRO A 500 17.67 -25.78 -23.66
C PRO A 500 16.73 -24.60 -23.94
N LYS A 501 17.10 -23.76 -24.92
CA LYS A 501 16.35 -22.55 -25.30
C LYS A 501 14.84 -22.81 -25.48
N LYS A 502 14.48 -23.92 -26.13
CA LYS A 502 13.08 -24.34 -26.37
C LYS A 502 12.27 -24.61 -25.10
N VAL A 503 12.92 -24.93 -23.98
CA VAL A 503 12.28 -25.13 -22.66
C VAL A 503 12.24 -23.81 -21.89
N VAL A 504 13.29 -23.01 -21.99
CA VAL A 504 13.40 -21.71 -21.32
C VAL A 504 12.35 -20.72 -21.83
N GLU A 505 12.14 -20.64 -23.15
CA GLU A 505 11.26 -19.63 -23.75
C GLU A 505 9.82 -19.71 -23.22
N PRO A 506 9.13 -20.87 -23.22
CA PRO A 506 7.77 -20.96 -22.67
C PRO A 506 7.69 -20.70 -21.17
N LEU A 507 8.72 -21.08 -20.40
CA LEU A 507 8.76 -20.83 -18.94
C LEU A 507 8.95 -19.34 -18.61
N ILE A 508 9.82 -18.65 -19.35
CA ILE A 508 9.99 -17.20 -19.23
C ILE A 508 8.69 -16.50 -19.64
N GLU A 509 8.07 -16.94 -20.74
CA GLU A 509 6.81 -16.36 -21.23
C GLU A 509 5.67 -16.52 -20.23
N LEU A 510 5.56 -17.68 -19.57
CA LEU A 510 4.58 -17.88 -18.50
C LEU A 510 4.82 -16.88 -17.35
N GLY A 511 6.09 -16.69 -16.95
CA GLY A 511 6.48 -15.70 -15.95
C GLY A 511 6.10 -14.27 -16.36
N ASN A 512 6.27 -13.91 -17.62
CA ASN A 512 5.89 -12.60 -18.16
C ASN A 512 4.38 -12.42 -18.21
N CYS A 513 3.63 -13.45 -18.60
CA CYS A 513 2.18 -13.42 -18.62
C CYS A 513 1.62 -13.09 -17.23
N PHE A 514 2.11 -13.77 -16.19
CA PHE A 514 1.74 -13.47 -14.82
C PHE A 514 2.25 -12.10 -14.34
N ARG A 515 3.41 -11.63 -14.81
CA ARG A 515 3.92 -10.31 -14.46
C ARG A 515 3.01 -9.20 -15.00
N GLN A 516 2.60 -9.31 -16.26
CA GLN A 516 1.69 -8.36 -16.91
C GLN A 516 0.29 -8.42 -16.28
N LEU A 517 -0.22 -9.63 -16.01
CA LEU A 517 -1.48 -9.83 -15.30
C LEU A 517 -1.49 -9.14 -13.92
N CYS A 518 -0.42 -9.32 -13.15
CA CYS A 518 -0.28 -8.79 -11.79
C CYS A 518 0.14 -7.31 -11.73
N SER A 519 0.23 -6.62 -12.87
CA SER A 519 0.49 -5.18 -12.91
C SER A 519 -0.60 -4.42 -12.15
N LYS A 520 -0.23 -3.33 -11.48
CA LYS A 520 -1.20 -2.44 -10.81
C LYS A 520 -2.08 -1.70 -11.81
N VAL A 521 -1.64 -1.63 -13.07
CA VAL A 521 -2.25 -0.86 -14.14
C VAL A 521 -2.31 -1.72 -15.38
N ASN A 522 -3.53 -1.93 -15.89
CA ASN A 522 -3.77 -2.76 -17.06
C ASN A 522 -4.59 -2.00 -18.10
N ARG A 523 -4.22 -2.11 -19.37
CA ARG A 523 -5.08 -1.71 -20.49
C ARG A 523 -5.90 -2.89 -20.98
N ALA A 524 -7.05 -2.60 -21.62
CA ALA A 524 -7.89 -3.65 -22.19
C ALA A 524 -7.16 -4.41 -23.30
N SER A 525 -6.51 -3.69 -24.23
CA SER A 525 -5.71 -4.27 -25.33
C SER A 525 -4.64 -5.23 -24.83
N ASP A 526 -3.96 -4.86 -23.75
CA ASP A 526 -2.86 -5.63 -23.19
C ASP A 526 -3.36 -6.95 -22.59
N LEU A 527 -4.55 -6.94 -21.99
CA LEU A 527 -5.17 -8.14 -21.41
C LEU A 527 -5.82 -9.04 -22.48
N GLU A 528 -6.39 -8.46 -23.53
CA GLU A 528 -6.90 -9.22 -24.69
C GLU A 528 -5.75 -9.98 -25.37
N TYR A 529 -4.62 -9.30 -25.59
CA TYR A 529 -3.40 -9.96 -26.05
C TYR A 529 -2.94 -11.06 -25.08
N LEU A 530 -2.99 -10.79 -23.77
CA LEU A 530 -2.53 -11.73 -22.75
C LEU A 530 -3.35 -13.03 -22.69
N GLU A 531 -4.66 -12.98 -22.99
CA GLU A 531 -5.54 -14.15 -23.08
C GLU A 531 -5.01 -15.16 -24.10
N ASP A 532 -4.73 -14.69 -25.32
CA ASP A 532 -4.14 -15.52 -26.39
C ASP A 532 -2.77 -16.05 -25.99
N ARG A 533 -1.96 -15.24 -25.30
CA ARG A 533 -0.62 -15.62 -24.86
C ARG A 533 -0.62 -16.72 -23.81
N PHE A 534 -1.55 -16.72 -22.87
CA PHE A 534 -1.66 -17.83 -21.91
C PHE A 534 -1.94 -19.15 -22.63
N VAL A 535 -2.88 -19.16 -23.58
CA VAL A 535 -3.23 -20.36 -24.36
C VAL A 535 -2.01 -20.88 -25.12
N VAL A 536 -1.36 -20.02 -25.92
CA VAL A 536 -0.18 -20.40 -26.72
C VAL A 536 0.96 -20.88 -25.83
N THR A 537 1.21 -20.22 -24.71
CA THR A 537 2.28 -20.59 -23.77
C THR A 537 2.02 -21.96 -23.15
N LEU A 538 0.80 -22.24 -22.71
CA LEU A 538 0.43 -23.54 -22.17
C LEU A 538 0.52 -24.65 -23.22
N CYS A 539 0.10 -24.40 -24.47
CA CYS A 539 0.29 -25.37 -25.56
C CYS A 539 1.77 -25.69 -25.80
N HIS A 540 2.65 -24.70 -25.71
CA HIS A 540 4.10 -24.95 -25.81
C HIS A 540 4.64 -25.74 -24.63
N LEU A 541 4.19 -25.44 -23.42
CA LEU A 541 4.53 -26.22 -22.24
C LEU A 541 4.02 -27.66 -22.39
N GLU A 542 2.82 -27.87 -22.95
CA GLU A 542 2.24 -29.20 -23.14
C GLU A 542 3.03 -30.03 -24.14
N LYS A 543 3.62 -29.41 -25.17
CA LYS A 543 4.54 -30.11 -26.08
C LYS A 543 5.82 -30.60 -25.37
N ILE A 544 6.19 -30.00 -24.23
CA ILE A 544 7.49 -30.21 -23.55
C ILE A 544 7.36 -31.07 -22.29
N PHE A 545 6.38 -30.77 -21.43
CA PHE A 545 6.21 -31.41 -20.11
C PHE A 545 5.15 -32.51 -20.15
N PRO A 546 5.25 -33.58 -19.33
CA PRO A 546 4.28 -34.69 -19.32
C PRO A 546 2.86 -34.24 -18.91
N PRO A 547 1.80 -35.00 -19.26
CA PRO A 547 0.41 -34.58 -18.99
C PRO A 547 0.11 -34.42 -17.50
N SER A 548 0.86 -35.12 -16.65
CA SER A 548 0.82 -35.03 -15.19
C SER A 548 1.25 -33.67 -14.65
N PHE A 549 1.95 -32.85 -15.45
CA PHE A 549 2.27 -31.46 -15.10
C PHE A 549 1.06 -30.54 -15.21
N PHE A 550 0.07 -30.89 -16.04
CA PHE A 550 -1.11 -30.07 -16.28
C PHE A 550 -2.28 -30.54 -15.41
N ASP A 551 -2.50 -29.83 -14.31
CA ASP A 551 -3.71 -29.96 -13.52
C ASP A 551 -4.64 -28.75 -13.73
N ILE A 552 -5.63 -28.61 -12.85
CA ILE A 552 -6.61 -27.53 -12.95
C ILE A 552 -5.96 -26.15 -12.83
N MET A 553 -4.82 -26.04 -12.13
CA MET A 553 -4.13 -24.79 -11.85
C MET A 553 -3.48 -24.20 -13.11
N GLU A 554 -2.86 -25.04 -13.95
CA GLU A 554 -2.31 -24.61 -15.25
C GLU A 554 -3.45 -24.19 -16.18
N HIS A 555 -4.55 -24.94 -16.20
CA HIS A 555 -5.70 -24.62 -17.05
C HIS A 555 -6.36 -23.29 -16.66
N VAL A 556 -6.53 -23.04 -15.35
CA VAL A 556 -7.12 -21.81 -14.82
C VAL A 556 -6.41 -20.55 -15.31
N ALA A 557 -5.10 -20.62 -15.61
CA ALA A 557 -4.32 -19.48 -16.06
C ALA A 557 -4.91 -18.80 -17.31
N VAL A 558 -5.54 -19.56 -18.22
CA VAL A 558 -6.14 -19.00 -19.45
C VAL A 558 -7.32 -18.06 -19.16
N HIS A 559 -8.02 -18.28 -18.04
CA HIS A 559 -9.19 -17.48 -17.67
C HIS A 559 -8.84 -16.20 -16.92
N LEU A 560 -7.62 -16.10 -16.39
CA LEU A 560 -7.25 -14.98 -15.51
C LEU A 560 -7.24 -13.64 -16.26
N ALA A 561 -6.82 -13.63 -17.53
CA ALA A 561 -6.83 -12.45 -18.38
C ALA A 561 -8.27 -11.96 -18.62
N GLU A 562 -9.17 -12.86 -19.00
CA GLU A 562 -10.60 -12.57 -19.19
C GLU A 562 -11.25 -12.09 -17.88
N GLU A 563 -10.97 -12.75 -16.75
CA GLU A 563 -11.48 -12.35 -15.45
C GLU A 563 -11.04 -10.91 -15.09
N THR A 564 -9.80 -10.55 -15.46
CA THR A 564 -9.26 -9.19 -15.29
C THR A 564 -9.87 -8.19 -16.27
N LEU A 565 -10.17 -8.62 -17.49
CA LEU A 565 -10.95 -7.86 -18.47
C LEU A 565 -12.38 -7.61 -18.02
N ILE A 566 -12.96 -8.47 -17.20
CA ILE A 566 -14.34 -8.34 -16.74
C ILE A 566 -14.42 -7.56 -15.42
N ALA A 567 -13.61 -7.92 -14.43
CA ALA A 567 -13.72 -7.45 -13.05
C ALA A 567 -12.63 -6.45 -12.62
N GLY A 568 -11.66 -6.14 -13.49
CA GLY A 568 -10.57 -5.20 -13.21
C GLY A 568 -9.35 -5.89 -12.59
N PRO A 569 -8.36 -5.12 -12.08
CA PRO A 569 -7.06 -5.67 -11.69
C PRO A 569 -7.13 -6.79 -10.64
N VAL A 570 -6.28 -7.82 -10.77
CA VAL A 570 -6.35 -9.07 -9.98
C VAL A 570 -6.06 -8.87 -8.49
N GLN A 571 -5.26 -7.86 -8.11
CA GLN A 571 -4.83 -7.63 -6.73
C GLN A 571 -5.98 -7.37 -5.74
N PHE A 572 -7.15 -6.95 -6.25
CA PHE A 572 -8.36 -6.71 -5.47
C PHE A 572 -9.20 -7.96 -5.23
N ARG A 573 -8.78 -9.08 -5.83
CA ARG A 573 -9.46 -10.39 -5.84
C ARG A 573 -8.50 -11.53 -5.49
N TRP A 574 -7.34 -11.23 -4.89
CA TRP A 574 -6.43 -12.25 -4.37
C TRP A 574 -6.86 -12.73 -2.99
N MET A 575 -6.65 -14.02 -2.70
CA MET A 575 -6.86 -14.60 -1.37
C MET A 575 -5.77 -14.22 -0.36
N TYR A 576 -4.55 -13.98 -0.81
CA TYR A 576 -3.39 -13.69 0.03
C TYR A 576 -3.56 -12.57 1.09
N PRO A 577 -4.22 -11.43 0.80
CA PRO A 577 -4.49 -10.42 1.84
C PRO A 577 -5.37 -10.96 2.97
N PHE A 578 -6.32 -11.84 2.64
CA PHE A 578 -7.21 -12.51 3.59
C PHE A 578 -6.47 -13.60 4.37
N GLU A 579 -5.66 -14.45 3.72
CA GLU A 579 -4.81 -15.43 4.42
C GLU A 579 -3.92 -14.77 5.48
N ARG A 580 -3.33 -13.61 5.14
CA ARG A 580 -2.57 -12.81 6.11
C ARG A 580 -3.44 -12.27 7.24
N PHE A 581 -4.69 -11.93 6.95
CA PHE A 581 -5.63 -11.49 7.97
C PHE A 581 -6.02 -12.64 8.90
N LEU A 582 -6.20 -13.86 8.39
CA LEU A 582 -6.40 -15.07 9.20
C LEU A 582 -5.23 -15.28 10.17
N LEU A 583 -3.98 -15.08 9.71
CA LEU A 583 -2.81 -15.15 10.59
C LEU A 583 -2.84 -14.10 11.71
N THR A 584 -3.33 -12.88 11.43
CA THR A 584 -3.54 -11.85 12.45
C THR A 584 -4.63 -12.29 13.45
N LEU A 585 -5.76 -12.77 12.96
CA LEU A 585 -6.89 -13.22 13.79
C LEU A 585 -6.50 -14.41 14.68
N LYS A 586 -5.68 -15.34 14.18
CA LYS A 586 -5.13 -16.44 14.97
C LYS A 586 -4.36 -15.98 16.21
N GLN A 587 -3.72 -14.81 16.18
CA GLN A 587 -3.03 -14.24 17.34
C GLN A 587 -4.00 -13.77 18.44
N TYR A 588 -5.27 -13.56 18.11
CA TYR A 588 -6.33 -13.21 19.06
C TYR A 588 -6.95 -14.41 19.77
N GLY A 589 -6.77 -15.63 19.25
CA GLY A 589 -7.22 -16.89 19.85
C GLY A 589 -6.44 -17.31 21.12
N ARG A 590 -6.32 -16.42 22.11
CA ARG A 590 -5.54 -16.66 23.34
C ARG A 590 -6.24 -17.63 24.30
N ASN A 591 -7.57 -17.58 24.37
CA ASN A 591 -8.35 -18.53 25.17
C ASN A 591 -8.71 -19.75 24.30
N LYS A 592 -8.02 -20.88 24.53
CA LYS A 592 -8.27 -22.13 23.79
C LYS A 592 -9.59 -22.82 24.17
N ALA A 593 -10.26 -22.43 25.26
CA ALA A 593 -11.58 -22.99 25.57
C ALA A 593 -12.67 -22.44 24.63
N HIS A 594 -12.51 -21.20 24.15
CA HIS A 594 -13.43 -20.50 23.24
C HIS A 594 -12.63 -19.59 22.29
N PRO A 595 -11.86 -20.17 21.35
CA PRO A 595 -10.97 -19.39 20.49
C PRO A 595 -11.72 -18.36 19.63
N GLU A 596 -12.91 -18.68 19.15
CA GLU A 596 -13.75 -17.85 18.29
C GLU A 596 -14.20 -16.57 19.01
N ALA A 597 -14.70 -16.70 20.24
CA ALA A 597 -15.04 -15.55 21.07
C ALA A 597 -13.80 -14.70 21.38
N SER A 598 -12.64 -15.33 21.57
CA SER A 598 -11.36 -14.63 21.77
C SER A 598 -10.93 -13.86 20.52
N ILE A 599 -11.13 -14.44 19.34
CA ILE A 599 -10.85 -13.81 18.04
C ILE A 599 -11.75 -12.60 17.83
N VAL A 600 -13.06 -12.75 18.01
CA VAL A 600 -14.05 -11.69 17.83
C VAL A 600 -13.77 -10.53 18.78
N LYS A 601 -13.52 -10.80 20.07
CA LYS A 601 -13.19 -9.74 21.04
C LYS A 601 -11.87 -9.02 20.72
N GLY A 602 -10.87 -9.75 20.21
CA GLY A 602 -9.61 -9.15 19.78
C GLY A 602 -9.76 -8.26 18.55
N TYR A 603 -10.54 -8.73 17.56
CA TYR A 603 -10.89 -7.97 16.36
C TYR A 603 -11.69 -6.70 16.70
N LEU A 604 -12.77 -6.81 17.48
CA LEU A 604 -13.60 -5.66 17.86
C LEU A 604 -12.82 -4.63 18.67
N MET A 605 -11.94 -5.07 19.57
CA MET A 605 -11.03 -4.17 20.29
C MET A 605 -10.11 -3.41 19.32
N GLU A 606 -9.51 -4.12 18.35
CA GLU A 606 -8.64 -3.48 17.38
C GLU A 606 -9.41 -2.49 16.47
N ASP A 607 -10.60 -2.84 16.00
CA ASP A 607 -11.42 -1.95 15.18
C ASP A 607 -11.91 -0.73 15.96
N CYS A 608 -12.40 -0.94 17.19
CA CYS A 608 -12.79 0.12 18.11
C CYS A 608 -11.62 1.09 18.37
N MET A 609 -10.42 0.60 18.66
CA MET A 609 -9.28 1.48 18.91
C MET A 609 -8.81 2.21 17.65
N ASN A 610 -8.90 1.59 16.47
CA ASN A 610 -8.62 2.30 15.20
C ASN A 610 -9.65 3.41 14.93
N PHE A 611 -10.91 3.22 15.34
CA PHE A 611 -11.93 4.27 15.32
C PHE A 611 -11.59 5.38 16.31
N CYS A 612 -11.41 5.05 17.59
CA CYS A 612 -11.15 6.04 18.64
C CYS A 612 -9.88 6.86 18.39
N ALA A 613 -8.82 6.24 17.86
CA ALA A 613 -7.56 6.92 17.58
C ALA A 613 -7.65 8.05 16.55
N GLN A 614 -8.75 8.17 15.79
CA GLN A 614 -8.99 9.30 14.88
C GLN A 614 -9.31 10.62 15.61
N TYR A 615 -9.75 10.53 16.87
CA TYR A 615 -10.14 11.64 17.74
C TYR A 615 -9.08 11.97 18.79
N LEU A 616 -7.98 11.21 18.82
CA LEU A 616 -6.83 11.47 19.69
C LEU A 616 -5.84 12.38 18.98
N ASN A 617 -5.29 13.35 19.72
CA ASN A 617 -4.22 14.23 19.24
C ASN A 617 -2.84 13.63 19.51
N ASP A 618 -1.88 13.91 18.63
CA ASP A 618 -0.47 13.52 18.76
C ASP A 618 -0.23 12.01 18.97
N VAL A 619 -1.08 11.16 18.40
CA VAL A 619 -0.90 9.70 18.42
C VAL A 619 -0.56 9.14 17.05
N GLU A 620 0.35 8.16 17.04
CA GLU A 620 0.55 7.28 15.89
C GLU A 620 -0.66 6.34 15.77
N THR A 621 -1.22 6.25 14.58
CA THR A 621 -2.35 5.41 14.19
C THR A 621 -1.93 4.54 13.01
N LYS A 622 -2.72 3.52 12.68
CA LYS A 622 -2.47 2.73 11.45
C LYS A 622 -2.55 3.57 10.16
N LEU A 623 -3.18 4.74 10.19
CA LEU A 623 -3.38 5.59 9.01
C LEU A 623 -2.25 6.61 8.81
N ASN A 624 -1.71 7.17 9.89
CA ASN A 624 -0.65 8.19 9.85
C ASN A 624 0.76 7.64 10.18
N ARG A 625 0.88 6.34 10.49
CA ARG A 625 2.17 5.68 10.71
C ARG A 625 3.10 5.90 9.51
N PRO A 626 4.31 6.44 9.72
CA PRO A 626 5.30 6.64 8.66
C PRO A 626 5.51 5.38 7.81
N ALA A 627 5.62 5.57 6.50
CA ALA A 627 6.04 4.50 5.61
C ALA A 627 7.43 3.96 6.01
N ARG A 628 7.72 2.71 5.65
CA ARG A 628 8.96 2.02 6.04
C ARG A 628 10.23 2.78 5.64
N ASN A 629 10.22 3.37 4.45
CA ASN A 629 11.25 4.26 3.92
C ASN A 629 10.71 5.70 3.80
N ASN A 630 10.13 6.24 4.87
CA ASN A 630 9.69 7.63 4.89
C ASN A 630 10.91 8.56 4.78
N ASP A 631 10.96 9.38 3.74
CA ASP A 631 11.95 10.44 3.49
C ASP A 631 11.57 11.77 4.17
N SER A 632 10.53 11.75 5.02
CA SER A 632 10.01 12.90 5.78
C SER A 632 9.27 13.93 4.93
N GLY A 633 9.00 13.65 3.65
CA GLY A 633 8.29 14.57 2.74
C GLY A 633 9.13 15.76 2.26
N ASP A 634 10.41 15.81 2.62
CA ASP A 634 11.35 16.83 2.14
C ASP A 634 12.08 16.32 0.90
N SER A 635 12.18 17.16 -0.13
CA SER A 635 12.89 16.87 -1.39
C SER A 635 14.36 16.47 -1.20
N MET A 636 14.91 16.70 -0.01
CA MET A 636 16.29 16.41 0.35
C MET A 636 16.51 15.00 0.93
N GLY A 637 15.46 14.30 1.36
CA GLY A 637 15.58 12.98 1.99
C GLY A 637 16.15 12.99 3.42
N ARG A 638 16.47 11.79 3.94
CA ARG A 638 16.91 11.60 5.34
C ARG A 638 18.08 10.61 5.47
N GLY A 639 19.15 11.05 6.14
CA GLY A 639 20.25 10.17 6.54
C GLY A 639 19.84 9.08 7.54
N VAL A 640 20.46 7.90 7.43
CA VAL A 640 20.21 6.76 8.31
C VAL A 640 21.47 6.43 9.10
N GLY A 641 21.35 6.41 10.43
CA GLY A 641 22.48 6.21 11.33
C GLY A 641 23.21 7.51 11.67
N GLU A 642 24.31 7.37 12.39
CA GLU A 642 25.19 8.50 12.74
C GLU A 642 25.94 8.99 11.50
N ASN A 643 26.15 10.31 11.40
CA ASN A 643 26.95 10.93 10.34
C ASN A 643 28.30 11.36 10.88
N THR A 644 29.31 11.37 10.02
CA THR A 644 30.66 11.84 10.36
C THR A 644 31.02 13.05 9.49
N THR A 645 31.83 13.96 10.02
CA THR A 645 32.35 15.11 9.28
C THR A 645 33.75 14.81 8.74
N PHE A 646 34.04 15.24 7.52
CA PHE A 646 35.36 15.08 6.91
C PHE A 646 35.69 16.25 5.98
N HIS A 647 36.97 16.37 5.61
CA HIS A 647 37.44 17.34 4.63
C HIS A 647 37.45 16.72 3.23
N LEU A 648 36.81 17.38 2.28
CA LEU A 648 36.92 17.06 0.85
C LEU A 648 38.33 17.40 0.38
N ASP A 649 38.97 16.46 -0.30
CA ASP A 649 40.18 16.78 -1.05
C ASP A 649 39.84 17.65 -2.28
N ASP A 650 40.84 18.32 -2.87
CA ASP A 650 40.61 19.24 -4.01
C ASP A 650 39.92 18.55 -5.18
N ARG A 651 40.19 17.26 -5.38
CA ARG A 651 39.59 16.47 -6.46
C ARG A 651 38.12 16.16 -6.16
N GLU A 652 37.79 15.65 -4.99
CA GLU A 652 36.41 15.38 -4.55
C GLU A 652 35.58 16.67 -4.58
N TRP A 653 36.18 17.78 -4.16
CA TRP A 653 35.57 19.11 -4.23
C TRP A 653 35.23 19.48 -5.67
N ILE A 654 36.19 19.36 -6.61
CA ILE A 654 35.98 19.68 -8.02
C ILE A 654 34.93 18.76 -8.65
N GLN A 655 35.06 17.44 -8.47
CA GLN A 655 34.13 16.45 -9.04
C GLN A 655 32.69 16.72 -8.60
N ALA A 656 32.48 16.90 -7.29
CA ALA A 656 31.14 17.09 -6.75
C ALA A 656 30.57 18.48 -7.07
N HIS A 657 31.37 19.54 -6.95
CA HIS A 657 30.92 20.89 -7.30
C HIS A 657 30.55 21.00 -8.77
N ARG A 658 31.37 20.44 -9.67
CA ARG A 658 31.11 20.41 -11.11
C ARG A 658 29.78 19.71 -11.41
N TYR A 659 29.56 18.52 -10.86
CA TYR A 659 28.31 17.80 -11.11
C TYR A 659 27.08 18.61 -10.66
N ILE A 660 27.15 19.28 -9.49
CA ILE A 660 26.07 20.16 -9.00
C ILE A 660 25.82 21.29 -10.00
N LEU A 661 26.86 21.96 -10.50
CA LEU A 661 26.71 23.05 -11.47
C LEU A 661 26.02 22.58 -12.76
N PHE A 662 26.43 21.44 -13.32
CA PHE A 662 25.85 20.90 -14.56
C PHE A 662 24.40 20.42 -14.41
N ASN A 663 24.00 20.05 -13.18
CA ASN A 663 22.67 19.53 -12.89
C ASN A 663 21.76 20.54 -12.17
N THR A 664 22.18 21.81 -12.07
CA THR A 664 21.34 22.88 -11.50
C THR A 664 20.71 23.72 -12.61
N SER A 665 19.38 23.82 -12.60
CA SER A 665 18.60 24.50 -13.65
C SER A 665 18.95 25.99 -13.79
N SER A 666 19.28 26.68 -12.71
CA SER A 666 19.67 28.10 -12.72
C SER A 666 21.04 28.34 -13.39
N VAL A 667 21.89 27.31 -13.50
CA VAL A 667 23.22 27.37 -14.13
C VAL A 667 23.18 27.04 -15.63
N ALA A 668 22.11 26.39 -16.12
CA ALA A 668 21.96 26.00 -17.54
C ALA A 668 22.21 27.14 -18.57
N PRO A 669 21.82 28.41 -18.33
CA PRO A 669 22.14 29.51 -19.24
C PRO A 669 23.64 29.83 -19.35
N PHE A 670 24.45 29.47 -18.36
CA PHE A 670 25.90 29.66 -18.37
C PHE A 670 26.62 28.55 -19.13
N ILE A 671 26.13 27.31 -18.98
CA ILE A 671 26.62 26.13 -19.73
C ILE A 671 26.48 26.34 -21.23
N THR A 672 25.36 26.91 -21.68
CA THR A 672 25.11 27.19 -23.11
C THR A 672 25.92 28.37 -23.64
N LYS A 673 26.28 29.34 -22.79
CA LYS A 673 27.04 30.54 -23.17
C LYS A 673 28.55 30.37 -23.15
N MET A 674 29.06 29.29 -22.54
CA MET A 674 30.47 28.98 -22.62
C MET A 674 30.82 28.67 -24.09
N PRO A 675 31.87 29.31 -24.66
CA PRO A 675 32.27 29.04 -26.04
C PRO A 675 32.53 27.54 -26.25
N ARG A 676 31.80 26.93 -27.19
CA ARG A 676 32.02 25.51 -27.55
C ARG A 676 33.12 25.43 -28.61
N ALA A 677 34.05 24.50 -28.44
CA ALA A 677 35.09 24.18 -29.41
C ALA A 677 34.76 22.85 -30.12
N ASP A 678 35.24 22.69 -31.37
CA ASP A 678 34.97 21.50 -32.19
C ASP A 678 35.88 20.30 -31.84
N ASP A 679 36.97 20.54 -31.09
CA ASP A 679 37.91 19.49 -30.69
C ASP A 679 37.52 18.85 -29.34
N HIS A 680 37.50 17.51 -29.29
CA HIS A 680 37.16 16.74 -28.09
C HIS A 680 38.07 17.05 -26.89
N GLN A 681 39.35 17.31 -27.13
CA GLN A 681 40.31 17.62 -26.07
C GLN A 681 40.04 19.01 -25.47
N ILE A 682 39.65 19.97 -26.29
CA ILE A 682 39.26 21.31 -25.83
C ILE A 682 37.90 21.26 -25.10
N GLN A 683 36.99 20.37 -25.50
CA GLN A 683 35.73 20.14 -24.79
C GLN A 683 35.96 19.56 -23.38
N LEU A 684 36.92 18.64 -23.22
CA LEU A 684 37.31 18.11 -21.91
C LEU A 684 37.92 19.21 -21.03
N GLU A 685 38.84 20.02 -21.58
CA GLU A 685 39.43 21.15 -20.86
C GLU A 685 38.37 22.18 -20.44
N HIS A 686 37.39 22.47 -21.30
CA HIS A 686 36.26 23.35 -20.98
C HIS A 686 35.38 22.76 -19.87
N PHE A 687 35.12 21.45 -19.92
CA PHE A 687 34.36 20.76 -18.89
C PHE A 687 35.08 20.79 -17.53
N GLU A 688 36.39 20.55 -17.53
CA GLU A 688 37.23 20.60 -16.33
C GLU A 688 37.29 21.99 -15.71
N THR A 689 37.46 23.02 -16.53
CA THR A 689 37.65 24.41 -16.07
C THR A 689 36.34 25.17 -15.84
N PHE A 690 35.18 24.55 -16.11
CA PHE A 690 33.88 25.22 -16.04
C PHE A 690 33.61 25.87 -14.68
N HIS A 691 33.97 25.21 -13.57
CA HIS A 691 33.72 25.75 -12.23
C HIS A 691 34.46 27.07 -11.98
N ALA A 692 35.71 27.18 -12.47
CA ALA A 692 36.51 28.39 -12.35
C ALA A 692 35.98 29.48 -13.29
N TRP A 693 35.68 29.11 -14.54
CA TRP A 693 35.08 30.02 -15.51
C TRP A 693 33.74 30.59 -15.04
N PHE A 694 32.87 29.75 -14.46
CA PHE A 694 31.57 30.16 -13.95
C PHE A 694 31.70 31.19 -12.84
N LYS A 695 32.59 30.94 -11.87
CA LYS A 695 32.93 31.89 -10.80
C LYS A 695 33.39 33.23 -11.36
N ASP A 696 34.40 33.21 -12.23
CA ASP A 696 34.99 34.43 -12.80
C ASP A 696 33.97 35.20 -13.65
N ARG A 697 33.11 34.49 -14.38
CA ARG A 697 32.07 35.08 -15.22
C ARG A 697 30.99 35.77 -14.40
N VAL A 698 30.54 35.17 -13.30
CA VAL A 698 29.56 35.79 -12.39
C VAL A 698 30.16 37.03 -11.74
N GLN A 699 31.41 36.97 -11.26
CA GLN A 699 32.12 38.12 -10.67
C GLN A 699 32.32 39.27 -11.67
N LEU A 700 32.67 38.95 -12.92
CA LEU A 700 32.81 39.95 -13.98
C LEU A 700 31.47 40.63 -14.28
N LEU A 701 30.38 39.86 -14.37
CA LEU A 701 29.06 40.42 -14.67
C LEU A 701 28.52 41.28 -13.53
N LEU A 702 28.80 40.95 -12.27
CA LEU A 702 28.48 41.78 -11.09
C LEU A 702 29.25 43.11 -11.06
N SER A 703 30.47 43.15 -11.62
CA SER A 703 31.33 44.35 -11.61
C SER A 703 31.15 45.24 -12.84
N THR A 704 30.76 44.70 -13.99
CA THR A 704 30.75 45.43 -15.28
C THR A 704 29.34 45.83 -15.74
N SER A 705 28.32 45.17 -15.21
CA SER A 705 26.90 45.39 -15.53
C SER A 705 26.16 45.42 -14.20
N ASN A 706 25.16 46.28 -14.00
CA ASN A 706 24.28 46.23 -12.82
C ASN A 706 23.38 44.97 -12.82
N ALA A 707 23.93 43.81 -13.16
CA ALA A 707 23.27 42.53 -13.21
C ALA A 707 23.03 42.05 -11.77
N THR A 708 21.77 41.75 -11.45
CA THR A 708 21.41 41.07 -10.21
C THR A 708 21.17 39.59 -10.51
N PHE A 709 21.97 38.71 -9.92
CA PHE A 709 21.75 37.27 -9.97
C PHE A 709 20.84 36.79 -8.84
N SER A 710 20.35 35.56 -8.95
CA SER A 710 19.67 34.91 -7.83
C SER A 710 20.68 34.58 -6.73
N GLU A 711 20.20 34.53 -5.48
CA GLU A 711 21.02 34.15 -4.33
C GLU A 711 21.66 32.75 -4.50
N GLU A 712 21.01 31.87 -5.28
CA GLU A 712 21.53 30.54 -5.62
C GLU A 712 22.76 30.62 -6.54
N ILE A 713 22.73 31.45 -7.60
CA ILE A 713 23.86 31.61 -8.53
C ILE A 713 25.08 32.18 -7.79
N ASP A 714 24.88 33.16 -6.91
CA ASP A 714 25.97 33.75 -6.13
C ASP A 714 26.64 32.73 -5.21
N LYS A 715 25.83 31.89 -4.53
CA LYS A 715 26.33 30.80 -3.68
C LYS A 715 27.09 29.76 -4.49
N LEU A 716 26.52 29.32 -5.63
CA LEU A 716 27.14 28.33 -6.50
C LEU A 716 28.46 28.84 -7.10
N ALA A 717 28.57 30.13 -7.43
CA ALA A 717 29.79 30.72 -7.96
C ALA A 717 30.95 30.74 -6.94
N ILE A 718 30.66 30.82 -5.65
CA ILE A 718 31.68 30.75 -4.59
C ILE A 718 32.23 29.32 -4.45
N GLY A 719 31.35 28.32 -4.64
CA GLY A 719 31.65 26.90 -4.44
C GLY A 719 31.34 26.43 -3.01
N PRO A 720 31.31 25.10 -2.79
CA PRO A 720 30.93 24.54 -1.50
C PRO A 720 32.03 24.67 -0.43
N HIS A 721 31.63 24.52 0.84
CA HIS A 721 32.56 24.33 1.95
C HIS A 721 33.39 23.06 1.74
N THR A 722 34.66 23.12 2.17
CA THR A 722 35.57 21.96 2.15
C THR A 722 35.24 20.92 3.23
N ILE A 723 34.42 21.27 4.22
CA ILE A 723 33.94 20.32 5.23
C ILE A 723 32.57 19.77 4.79
N ALA A 724 32.50 18.45 4.64
CA ALA A 724 31.30 17.74 4.25
C ALA A 724 30.87 16.72 5.33
N ARG A 725 29.65 16.21 5.22
CA ARG A 725 29.14 15.13 6.08
C ARG A 725 29.00 13.84 5.29
N ARG A 726 29.40 12.72 5.88
CA ARG A 726 29.31 11.38 5.31
C ARG A 726 28.22 10.57 6.01
N PHE A 727 27.49 9.78 5.23
CA PHE A 727 26.42 8.90 5.73
C PHE A 727 26.69 7.44 5.34
N SER A 728 26.28 6.52 6.22
CA SER A 728 26.34 5.08 5.95
C SER A 728 25.11 4.56 5.20
N GLY A 729 24.00 5.28 5.29
CA GLY A 729 22.79 5.01 4.52
C GLY A 729 21.93 6.25 4.41
N TYR A 730 21.04 6.26 3.42
CA TYR A 730 20.22 7.42 3.10
C TYR A 730 18.85 6.97 2.58
N VAL A 731 17.80 7.69 2.92
CA VAL A 731 16.44 7.45 2.43
C VAL A 731 16.00 8.64 1.59
N ILE A 732 15.70 8.40 0.31
CA ILE A 732 15.26 9.43 -0.64
C ILE A 732 14.39 8.78 -1.71
N ASN A 733 13.40 9.49 -2.24
CA ASN A 733 12.44 9.00 -3.23
C ASN A 733 11.73 7.70 -2.78
N GLY A 734 11.49 7.55 -1.48
CA GLY A 734 10.94 6.31 -0.89
C GLY A 734 11.85 5.07 -0.95
N PHE A 735 13.09 5.18 -1.38
CA PHE A 735 14.09 4.11 -1.38
C PHE A 735 15.10 4.29 -0.26
N ARG A 736 15.63 3.17 0.23
CA ARG A 736 16.72 3.17 1.21
C ARG A 736 17.99 2.72 0.52
N PHE A 737 18.99 3.59 0.49
CA PHE A 737 20.32 3.32 -0.04
C PHE A 737 21.31 3.07 1.10
N ARG A 738 22.35 2.28 0.81
CA ARG A 738 23.44 1.97 1.73
C ARG A 738 24.74 1.84 0.97
N VAL A 739 25.84 2.31 1.55
CA VAL A 739 27.17 2.12 0.98
C VAL A 739 27.55 0.63 0.93
N LYS A 740 28.17 0.22 -0.18
CA LYS A 740 28.51 -1.17 -0.53
C LYS A 740 29.29 -1.90 0.57
N SER A 741 30.29 -1.25 1.16
CA SER A 741 31.14 -1.82 2.22
C SER A 741 30.36 -2.29 3.46
N ILE A 742 29.23 -1.65 3.77
CA ILE A 742 28.35 -2.05 4.87
C ILE A 742 27.36 -3.11 4.39
N ASP A 743 26.92 -2.99 3.13
CA ASP A 743 25.95 -3.88 2.50
C ASP A 743 26.47 -5.32 2.34
N ASP A 744 27.76 -5.48 2.01
CA ASP A 744 28.44 -6.77 1.84
C ASP A 744 28.38 -7.69 3.07
N ASN A 745 28.21 -7.09 4.25
CA ASN A 745 28.11 -7.81 5.52
C ASN A 745 26.66 -8.05 5.95
N ARG A 746 25.69 -7.89 5.04
CA ARG A 746 24.25 -7.98 5.33
C ARG A 746 23.57 -9.01 4.43
N SER A 747 22.37 -9.41 4.83
CA SER A 747 21.52 -10.32 4.05
C SER A 747 20.58 -9.59 3.08
N THR A 748 20.75 -8.28 2.94
CA THR A 748 19.93 -7.41 2.09
C THR A 748 20.83 -6.50 1.27
N GLN A 749 20.39 -6.20 0.05
CA GLN A 749 21.12 -5.37 -0.91
C GLN A 749 20.44 -4.01 -1.08
N TYR A 750 21.17 -2.91 -0.94
CA TYR A 750 20.72 -1.53 -1.10
C TYR A 750 21.74 -0.61 -1.76
N SER A 751 22.88 -1.17 -2.15
CA SER A 751 24.00 -0.44 -2.73
C SER A 751 23.91 -0.30 -4.25
N GLY A 752 22.99 -0.99 -4.92
CA GLY A 752 22.84 -0.86 -6.36
C GLY A 752 22.14 0.43 -6.78
N VAL A 753 22.75 1.14 -7.73
CA VAL A 753 22.27 2.42 -8.25
C VAL A 753 22.23 2.38 -9.77
N ALA A 754 21.17 2.94 -10.35
CA ALA A 754 21.07 3.26 -11.75
C ALA A 754 20.83 4.77 -11.98
N LEU A 755 21.36 5.28 -13.08
CA LEU A 755 21.13 6.65 -13.55
C LEU A 755 20.61 6.60 -14.99
N LYS A 756 19.48 7.25 -15.25
CA LYS A 756 18.97 7.49 -16.61
C LYS A 756 19.46 8.85 -17.11
N ALA A 757 20.38 8.85 -18.06
CA ALA A 757 20.93 10.06 -18.66
C ALA A 757 20.59 10.15 -20.15
N ASN A 758 20.30 11.34 -20.67
CA ASN A 758 20.09 11.53 -22.11
C ASN A 758 21.44 11.73 -22.80
N THR A 759 21.86 10.78 -23.63
CA THR A 759 23.16 10.80 -24.29
C THR A 759 23.00 10.97 -25.80
N LEU A 760 23.90 11.74 -26.42
CA LEU A 760 24.03 11.83 -27.88
C LEU A 760 24.70 10.55 -28.40
N SER A 761 23.97 9.76 -29.18
CA SER A 761 24.47 8.53 -29.81
C SER A 761 24.56 8.69 -31.32
N TYR A 762 25.62 8.16 -31.93
CA TYR A 762 25.84 8.16 -33.37
C TYR A 762 25.70 6.73 -33.89
N ALA A 763 24.94 6.50 -34.97
CA ALA A 763 24.74 5.13 -35.48
C ALA A 763 26.03 4.52 -36.07
N SER A 764 27.00 5.36 -36.45
CA SER A 764 28.35 4.96 -36.83
C SER A 764 29.31 6.15 -36.77
N ARG A 765 30.63 5.89 -36.86
CA ARG A 765 31.65 6.95 -36.99
C ARG A 765 31.46 7.87 -38.22
N LYS A 766 30.66 7.46 -39.21
CA LYS A 766 30.35 8.23 -40.42
C LYS A 766 29.02 8.97 -40.35
N ASP A 767 28.23 8.73 -39.30
CA ASP A 767 26.93 9.35 -39.12
C ASP A 767 27.08 10.78 -38.61
N LYS A 768 26.45 11.73 -39.31
CA LYS A 768 26.45 13.15 -38.96
C LYS A 768 25.21 13.59 -38.19
N ASN A 769 24.25 12.67 -37.97
CA ASN A 769 22.98 12.96 -37.32
C ASN A 769 22.87 12.21 -35.98
N PRO A 770 23.36 12.78 -34.87
CA PRO A 770 23.25 12.15 -33.56
C PRO A 770 21.80 12.03 -33.13
N ARG A 771 21.43 10.86 -32.58
CA ARG A 771 20.16 10.63 -31.91
C ARG A 771 20.36 10.79 -30.40
N VAL A 772 19.59 11.69 -29.79
CA VAL A 772 19.53 11.79 -28.33
C VAL A 772 18.60 10.69 -27.84
N GLY A 773 19.11 9.81 -26.99
CA GLY A 773 18.34 8.73 -26.39
C GLY A 773 18.68 8.56 -24.91
N PRO A 774 17.74 8.03 -24.11
CA PRO A 774 18.01 7.70 -22.71
C PRO A 774 18.94 6.49 -22.62
N VAL A 775 20.05 6.64 -21.91
CA VAL A 775 21.03 5.60 -21.60
C VAL A 775 21.06 5.39 -20.09
N TYR A 776 20.98 4.12 -19.69
CA TYR A 776 21.16 3.73 -18.30
C TYR A 776 22.62 3.44 -17.98
N TYR A 777 23.10 4.04 -16.90
CA TYR A 777 24.36 3.73 -16.23
C TYR A 777 24.07 2.97 -14.95
N TYR A 778 24.88 1.96 -14.65
CA TYR A 778 24.71 1.08 -13.48
C TYR A 778 25.97 1.10 -12.64
N GLY A 779 25.83 1.14 -11.32
CA GLY A 779 26.96 1.24 -10.40
C GLY A 779 26.69 0.71 -9.00
N TRP A 780 27.77 0.59 -8.22
CA TRP A 780 27.72 0.37 -6.78
C TRP A 780 27.89 1.69 -6.04
N LEU A 781 27.02 1.96 -5.06
CA LEU A 781 27.13 3.10 -4.15
C LEU A 781 28.29 2.88 -3.18
N THR A 782 29.35 3.66 -3.32
CA THR A 782 30.56 3.57 -2.48
C THR A 782 30.59 4.61 -1.38
N ASP A 783 30.00 5.80 -1.59
CA ASP A 783 29.95 6.86 -0.58
C ASP A 783 28.68 7.73 -0.70
N ILE A 784 28.27 8.33 0.42
CA ILE A 784 27.13 9.27 0.50
C ILE A 784 27.59 10.53 1.22
N VAL A 785 27.55 11.65 0.53
CA VAL A 785 28.15 12.92 1.00
C VAL A 785 27.13 14.05 0.95
N GLU A 786 26.89 14.74 2.07
CA GLU A 786 26.18 16.03 2.11
C GLU A 786 27.20 17.16 2.03
N ILE A 787 27.10 17.94 0.95
CA ILE A 787 27.94 19.10 0.64
C ILE A 787 27.14 20.36 0.91
N ARG A 788 27.75 21.33 1.60
CA ARG A 788 27.10 22.59 1.98
C ARG A 788 27.74 23.77 1.29
N TYR A 789 26.92 24.68 0.76
CA TYR A 789 27.36 26.00 0.29
C TYR A 789 27.10 27.06 1.35
N THR A 790 25.98 26.94 2.06
CA THR A 790 25.60 27.78 3.21
C THR A 790 24.84 26.93 4.23
N ASN A 791 24.37 27.55 5.33
CA ASN A 791 23.51 26.86 6.30
C ASN A 791 22.19 26.36 5.69
N ASP A 792 21.68 27.08 4.69
CA ASP A 792 20.37 26.82 4.07
C ASP A 792 20.47 26.14 2.69
N THR A 793 21.67 26.08 2.10
CA THR A 793 21.90 25.49 0.77
C THR A 793 22.86 24.31 0.87
N LYS A 794 22.32 23.10 0.67
CA LYS A 794 23.04 21.84 0.76
C LYS A 794 22.57 20.86 -0.32
N TYR A 795 23.46 19.97 -0.74
CA TYR A 795 23.19 18.92 -1.72
C TYR A 795 23.70 17.60 -1.19
N VAL A 796 22.95 16.52 -1.41
CA VAL A 796 23.36 15.16 -1.06
C VAL A 796 23.75 14.44 -2.34
N MET A 797 24.98 13.92 -2.35
CA MET A 797 25.63 13.32 -3.50
C MET A 797 25.91 11.84 -3.20
N PHE A 798 25.67 10.98 -4.20
CA PHE A 798 26.04 9.57 -4.18
C PHE A 798 27.29 9.38 -5.03
N LYS A 799 28.36 8.85 -4.44
CA LYS A 799 29.55 8.42 -5.18
C LYS A 799 29.36 6.97 -5.59
N CYS A 800 29.55 6.67 -6.88
CA CYS A 800 29.32 5.33 -7.41
C CYS A 800 30.49 4.83 -8.26
N ASP A 801 30.74 3.52 -8.16
CA ASP A 801 31.61 2.80 -9.10
C ASP A 801 30.77 2.38 -10.30
N TRP A 802 30.79 3.21 -11.35
CA TRP A 802 30.03 3.00 -12.58
C TRP A 802 30.71 1.97 -13.48
N ILE A 803 29.91 1.08 -14.07
CA ILE A 803 30.39 0.18 -15.13
C ILE A 803 30.59 0.94 -16.45
N ASP A 804 31.55 0.48 -17.23
CA ASP A 804 31.71 0.90 -18.61
C ASP A 804 30.58 0.29 -19.45
N ASN A 805 29.72 1.13 -20.03
CA ASN A 805 28.60 0.67 -20.85
C ASN A 805 29.03 -0.03 -22.16
N ILE A 806 30.29 0.07 -22.59
CA ILE A 806 30.79 -0.59 -23.80
C ILE A 806 31.21 -2.03 -23.52
N HIS A 807 32.01 -2.24 -22.47
CA HIS A 807 32.59 -3.56 -22.16
C HIS A 807 31.94 -4.24 -20.94
N GLY A 808 31.43 -3.45 -20.01
CA GLY A 808 30.83 -3.89 -18.76
C GLY A 808 29.31 -4.01 -18.80
N LYS A 809 28.66 -3.81 -19.95
CA LYS A 809 27.21 -4.00 -20.14
C LYS A 809 26.94 -4.94 -21.29
N ASN A 810 26.01 -5.87 -21.10
CA ASN A 810 25.54 -6.77 -22.14
C ASN A 810 24.01 -6.97 -22.03
N GLU A 811 23.41 -7.45 -23.10
CA GLU A 811 22.03 -7.92 -23.15
C GLU A 811 22.02 -9.34 -23.73
N ASP A 812 21.45 -10.29 -23.00
CA ASP A 812 21.39 -11.67 -23.47
C ASP A 812 20.24 -11.92 -24.47
N ALA A 813 20.18 -13.15 -25.00
CA ALA A 813 19.15 -13.55 -25.96
C ALA A 813 17.72 -13.46 -25.41
N PHE A 814 17.55 -13.40 -24.09
CA PHE A 814 16.26 -13.29 -23.40
C PHE A 814 16.01 -11.88 -22.85
N LYS A 815 16.79 -10.88 -23.32
CA LYS A 815 16.66 -9.46 -22.99
C LYS A 815 16.94 -9.12 -21.53
N PHE A 816 17.67 -9.95 -20.79
CA PHE A 816 18.20 -9.55 -19.50
C PHE A 816 19.39 -8.61 -19.69
N THR A 817 19.39 -7.48 -18.98
CA THR A 817 20.56 -6.61 -18.88
C THR A 817 21.54 -7.20 -17.87
N LEU A 818 22.76 -7.48 -18.33
CA LEU A 818 23.87 -7.93 -17.49
C LEU A 818 24.93 -6.84 -17.37
N VAL A 819 25.52 -6.74 -16.18
CA VAL A 819 26.61 -5.81 -15.89
C VAL A 819 27.81 -6.55 -15.30
N ASN A 820 29.01 -6.08 -15.61
CA ASN A 820 30.26 -6.65 -15.13
C ASN A 820 31.12 -5.56 -14.48
N PHE A 821 31.28 -5.68 -13.16
CA PHE A 821 32.00 -4.70 -12.34
C PHE A 821 33.53 -4.83 -12.42
N ASN A 822 34.07 -5.82 -13.13
CA ASN A 822 35.49 -5.86 -13.48
C ASN A 822 35.82 -4.84 -14.60
N HIS A 823 34.80 -4.32 -15.28
CA HIS A 823 34.92 -3.30 -16.32
C HIS A 823 34.32 -1.97 -15.83
N LEU A 824 35.02 -1.30 -14.91
CA LEU A 824 34.64 0.03 -14.43
C LEU A 824 34.93 1.10 -15.48
N LEU A 825 34.02 2.08 -15.58
CA LEU A 825 34.16 3.28 -16.41
C LEU A 825 35.39 4.09 -16.00
N TYR A 826 35.64 4.18 -14.70
CA TYR A 826 36.79 4.86 -14.12
C TYR A 826 37.68 3.85 -13.40
N ARG A 827 38.89 3.60 -13.94
CA ARG A 827 39.89 2.70 -13.33
C ARG A 827 40.84 3.41 -12.38
N GLU A 828 41.10 4.68 -12.65
CA GLU A 828 41.91 5.57 -11.84
C GLU A 828 41.04 6.72 -11.36
N ASP A 829 41.29 7.22 -10.14
CA ASP A 829 40.48 8.30 -9.56
C ASP A 829 41.07 9.68 -9.91
N GLN A 830 40.69 10.18 -11.09
CA GLN A 830 41.14 11.44 -11.68
C GLN A 830 40.10 12.55 -11.48
N ALA A 831 40.53 13.81 -11.41
CA ALA A 831 39.63 14.96 -11.23
C ALA A 831 38.63 15.17 -12.37
N THR A 832 38.90 14.57 -13.53
CA THR A 832 38.08 14.61 -14.74
C THR A 832 36.88 13.66 -14.66
N ASN A 833 36.95 12.63 -13.81
CA ASN A 833 35.89 11.65 -13.65
C ASN A 833 34.60 12.27 -13.12
N GLU A 834 33.46 11.64 -13.42
CA GLU A 834 32.15 11.95 -12.85
C GLU A 834 31.62 10.78 -12.01
N PRO A 835 32.20 10.52 -10.82
CA PRO A 835 31.73 9.42 -9.98
C PRO A 835 30.48 9.79 -9.17
N TYR A 836 30.16 11.08 -9.04
CA TYR A 836 29.04 11.55 -8.23
C TYR A 836 27.77 11.75 -9.04
N ILE A 837 26.62 11.50 -8.40
CA ILE A 837 25.30 11.93 -8.85
C ILE A 837 24.55 12.62 -7.71
N LEU A 838 23.52 13.42 -8.02
CA LEU A 838 22.59 13.89 -6.99
C LEU A 838 21.78 12.71 -6.47
N ALA A 839 21.63 12.60 -5.15
CA ALA A 839 20.86 11.50 -4.54
C ALA A 839 19.40 11.44 -5.06
N SER A 840 18.83 12.58 -5.45
CA SER A 840 17.48 12.67 -6.02
C SER A 840 17.36 12.09 -7.43
N GLN A 841 18.47 11.92 -8.16
CA GLN A 841 18.52 11.32 -9.50
C GLN A 841 18.70 9.79 -9.47
N ALA A 842 18.99 9.22 -8.30
CA ALA A 842 19.32 7.81 -8.16
C ALA A 842 18.06 6.93 -8.28
N GLU A 843 18.06 5.99 -9.23
CA GLU A 843 17.14 4.86 -9.25
C GLU A 843 17.77 3.69 -8.45
N GLN A 844 16.97 2.98 -7.65
CA GLN A 844 17.46 1.81 -6.93
C GLN A 844 17.39 0.56 -7.81
N VAL A 845 18.51 -0.17 -7.87
CA VAL A 845 18.60 -1.50 -8.47
C VAL A 845 19.27 -2.46 -7.51
N TRP A 846 19.13 -3.75 -7.77
CA TRP A 846 19.95 -4.78 -7.13
C TRP A 846 20.41 -5.77 -8.18
N TYR A 847 21.52 -6.42 -7.89
CA TYR A 847 22.25 -7.24 -8.84
C TYR A 847 22.21 -8.69 -8.38
N VAL A 848 22.02 -9.60 -9.35
CA VAL A 848 21.98 -11.05 -9.13
C VAL A 848 23.10 -11.70 -9.94
N PRO A 849 24.00 -12.49 -9.32
CA PRO A 849 25.03 -13.21 -10.06
C PRO A 849 24.43 -14.08 -11.16
N ASP A 850 25.03 -14.07 -12.35
CA ASP A 850 24.68 -15.02 -13.40
C ASP A 850 25.05 -16.45 -12.92
N PRO A 851 24.14 -17.43 -13.03
CA PRO A 851 24.38 -18.79 -12.55
C PRO A 851 25.61 -19.47 -13.16
N THR A 852 25.96 -19.07 -14.39
CA THR A 852 27.02 -19.69 -15.21
C THR A 852 28.27 -18.82 -15.32
N GLU A 853 28.13 -17.50 -15.23
CA GLU A 853 29.21 -16.52 -15.38
C GLU A 853 29.22 -15.53 -14.20
N PRO A 854 29.79 -15.89 -13.03
CA PRO A 854 29.65 -15.10 -11.79
C PRO A 854 30.13 -13.64 -11.87
N ASP A 855 31.05 -13.32 -12.79
CA ASP A 855 31.54 -11.95 -13.06
C ASP A 855 30.44 -11.05 -13.67
N TRP A 856 29.44 -11.65 -14.29
CA TRP A 856 28.27 -10.97 -14.83
C TRP A 856 27.12 -11.01 -13.85
N GLN A 857 26.44 -9.89 -13.69
CA GLN A 857 25.34 -9.72 -12.75
C GLN A 857 24.11 -9.22 -13.50
N VAL A 858 22.97 -9.90 -13.34
CA VAL A 858 21.68 -9.46 -13.87
C VAL A 858 21.20 -8.26 -13.06
N VAL A 859 20.79 -7.20 -13.77
CA VAL A 859 20.23 -5.99 -13.15
C VAL A 859 18.75 -6.19 -12.90
N ILE A 860 18.30 -5.90 -11.67
CA ILE A 860 16.88 -5.88 -11.31
C ILE A 860 16.53 -4.52 -10.71
N LYS A 861 15.67 -3.78 -11.40
CA LYS A 861 15.17 -2.47 -10.94
C LYS A 861 14.13 -2.61 -9.83
N MET A 862 14.10 -1.62 -8.95
CA MET A 862 13.15 -1.55 -7.84
C MET A 862 12.01 -0.59 -8.11
N ALA A 863 10.79 -1.03 -7.80
CA ALA A 863 9.61 -0.19 -7.69
C ALA A 863 9.47 0.44 -6.30
N GLN A 864 8.97 1.67 -6.24
CA GLN A 864 8.60 2.26 -4.96
C GLN A 864 7.39 1.51 -4.38
N ARG A 865 7.57 1.00 -3.16
CA ARG A 865 6.52 0.21 -2.50
C ARG A 865 5.34 1.10 -2.08
N GLY A 866 4.17 0.82 -2.65
CA GLY A 866 2.92 1.49 -2.29
C GLY A 866 2.58 2.75 -3.10
N LEU A 867 3.40 3.12 -4.09
CA LEU A 867 3.02 4.11 -5.09
C LEU A 867 1.99 3.47 -6.03
N TYR A 868 0.82 4.10 -6.12
CA TYR A 868 -0.18 3.86 -7.16
C TYR A 868 -0.13 5.10 -8.03
N ASP A 869 0.56 5.03 -9.16
CA ASP A 869 0.57 6.17 -10.08
C ASP A 869 -0.82 6.26 -10.73
N MET A 870 -1.55 7.30 -10.33
CA MET A 870 -2.91 7.54 -10.78
C MET A 870 -2.95 8.45 -12.02
N HIS A 871 -1.82 9.02 -12.44
CA HIS A 871 -1.81 10.17 -13.37
C HIS A 871 -0.78 10.08 -14.51
N SER A 872 0.05 9.05 -14.60
CA SER A 872 0.91 8.91 -15.79
C SER A 872 0.15 8.35 -17.00
N ASP A 873 0.32 9.04 -18.12
CA ASP A 873 -0.06 8.61 -19.48
C ASP A 873 0.88 7.51 -20.01
N ASP A 874 1.99 7.27 -19.31
CA ASP A 874 2.94 6.20 -19.58
C ASP A 874 2.45 4.91 -18.89
N PRO A 875 2.17 3.82 -19.63
CA PRO A 875 1.72 2.54 -19.06
C PRO A 875 2.76 1.88 -18.13
N GLN A 876 3.94 2.48 -17.93
CA GLN A 876 4.92 1.99 -16.99
C GLN A 876 4.56 2.34 -15.54
N ILE A 877 3.49 1.72 -15.04
CA ILE A 877 3.03 1.85 -13.65
C ILE A 877 3.16 0.52 -12.92
N ASP A 878 4.42 0.14 -12.71
CA ASP A 878 5.06 -0.39 -11.50
C ASP A 878 6.49 -0.72 -11.96
N PRO A 879 7.58 -0.18 -11.39
CA PRO A 879 8.94 -0.64 -11.72
C PRO A 879 9.24 -2.07 -11.23
N TYR A 880 8.25 -2.96 -11.18
CA TYR A 880 8.47 -4.39 -11.44
C TYR A 880 8.64 -4.59 -12.97
N LEU A 881 9.57 -3.79 -13.50
CA LEU A 881 10.36 -3.96 -14.71
C LEU A 881 9.66 -3.99 -16.07
N SER A 882 9.86 -2.88 -16.78
CA SER A 882 10.19 -2.79 -18.22
C SER A 882 11.50 -3.52 -18.61
N GLN A 883 12.05 -4.38 -17.75
CA GLN A 883 12.98 -5.45 -18.17
C GLN A 883 12.27 -6.79 -17.94
N GLN A 884 11.41 -7.15 -18.87
CA GLN A 884 11.68 -8.23 -19.81
C GLN A 884 10.58 -8.16 -20.87
N LEU A 885 11.03 -7.90 -22.10
CA LEU A 885 10.26 -7.91 -23.34
C LEU A 885 9.25 -6.76 -23.47
N GLU A 886 9.70 -5.64 -24.05
CA GLU A 886 8.83 -5.00 -25.05
C GLU A 886 8.40 -6.09 -26.04
N GLU A 887 7.11 -6.08 -26.39
CA GLU A 887 6.45 -6.79 -27.47
C GLU A 887 7.38 -7.67 -28.33
N ASN A 888 7.12 -8.98 -28.36
CA ASN A 888 7.67 -9.99 -29.28
C ASN A 888 8.82 -10.91 -28.76
N ILE A 889 8.53 -11.81 -27.82
CA ILE A 889 8.87 -13.22 -28.11
C ILE A 889 7.65 -13.83 -28.78
N GLY A 890 7.47 -13.52 -30.06
CA GLY A 890 6.60 -14.33 -30.89
C GLY A 890 7.23 -15.71 -30.96
N LEU A 891 6.71 -16.67 -30.21
CA LEU A 891 6.94 -18.09 -30.48
C LEU A 891 6.43 -18.31 -31.90
N GLN A 892 7.32 -18.37 -32.88
CA GLN A 892 6.97 -18.72 -34.25
C GLN A 892 6.69 -20.23 -34.25
N ASP A 893 5.52 -20.61 -34.76
CA ASP A 893 5.07 -22.02 -34.84
C ASP A 893 6.08 -22.94 -35.58
N GLU A 894 7.01 -22.35 -36.35
CA GLU A 894 7.95 -23.07 -37.21
C GLU A 894 9.16 -23.70 -36.48
N ASP A 895 9.42 -23.40 -35.20
CA ASP A 895 10.69 -23.74 -34.53
C ASP A 895 10.69 -24.97 -33.56
N ILE A 896 9.57 -25.70 -33.41
CA ILE A 896 9.47 -26.75 -32.37
C ILE A 896 9.19 -28.15 -32.96
N GLY A 897 10.24 -28.76 -33.51
CA GLY A 897 10.26 -30.17 -33.95
C GLY A 897 10.55 -31.20 -32.85
N TRP A 898 9.92 -31.08 -31.67
CA TRP A 898 9.88 -32.15 -30.66
C TRP A 898 8.40 -32.42 -30.35
N VAL A 899 7.86 -33.45 -30.97
CA VAL A 899 6.61 -34.09 -30.55
C VAL A 899 7.02 -35.16 -29.54
N ARG A 900 6.27 -35.32 -28.44
CA ARG A 900 6.49 -36.45 -27.52
C ARG A 900 6.26 -37.77 -28.28
N GLU A 901 7.35 -38.40 -28.72
CA GLU A 901 7.33 -39.77 -29.23
C GLU A 901 7.31 -40.72 -28.03
N GLY A 902 6.14 -41.10 -27.51
CA GLY A 902 6.13 -42.06 -26.40
C GLY A 902 4.82 -42.41 -25.68
N GLU A 903 3.72 -41.66 -25.83
CA GLU A 903 2.43 -42.11 -25.28
C GLU A 903 1.36 -42.10 -26.37
N GLU A 904 0.86 -43.29 -26.72
CA GLU A 904 -0.36 -43.46 -27.51
C GLU A 904 -1.50 -42.73 -26.78
N GLY A 905 -1.92 -41.59 -27.32
CA GLY A 905 -3.18 -40.99 -26.91
C GLY A 905 -4.30 -41.96 -27.26
N ASP A 906 -5.11 -42.35 -26.27
CA ASP A 906 -6.32 -43.12 -26.50
C ASP A 906 -7.23 -42.33 -27.48
N ILE A 907 -7.27 -42.81 -28.73
CA ILE A 907 -8.27 -42.41 -29.71
C ILE A 907 -9.61 -42.97 -29.20
N ILE A 908 -10.49 -42.10 -28.72
CA ILE A 908 -11.89 -42.45 -28.56
C ILE A 908 -12.49 -42.38 -29.97
N ASP A 909 -12.73 -43.56 -30.55
CA ASP A 909 -13.41 -43.77 -31.83
C ASP A 909 -14.63 -42.84 -31.97
N GLU A 910 -14.64 -42.07 -33.06
CA GLU A 910 -15.86 -41.58 -33.66
C GLU A 910 -16.54 -42.76 -34.36
N ASP A 911 -17.51 -43.40 -33.71
CA ASP A 911 -18.70 -43.96 -34.38
C ASP A 911 -19.76 -44.45 -33.38
N VAL A 912 -20.97 -43.86 -33.52
CA VAL A 912 -22.29 -44.13 -32.90
C VAL A 912 -22.68 -43.36 -31.63
#